data_AF-A0A7S0VWC1-F1
#
_entry.id   AF-A0A7S0VWC1-F1
#
_cell.length_a   1.000
_cell.length_b   1.000
_cell.length_c   1.000
_cell.angle_alpha   90.00
_cell.angle_beta   90.00
_cell.angle_gamma   90.00
#
_symmetry.space_group_name_H-M   'P 1'
#
loop_
_entity.id
_entity.type
_entity.pdbx_description
1 polymer ?
#
loop_
_entity_poly.entity_id
_entity_poly.type
_entity_poly.pdbx_seq_one_letter_code
_entity_poly.pdbx_strand_id
1 'polypeptide(L)'
;EDEGGKAEGEEAGERAGSGVQRRTSAVSKVTSVDPVIAPGGVTRNEVVQVAGEYMRCISVLREKREKTLLPLALGEYGHVLKLLGDAKGAAQAWSDGLDTVFTVMHVWRHWRTVVPPSLALRGENPTSSEHLMARYGAWSVLTAGSLSYALARYGHPQDLHVQLELSLLCAHLLAVPFSSGLPHPQRAAEFASYTPLELIAGFDPLTDTFRSEPATLMDAAEFTAGVLVRNGHAVEALPMLSLYQYIARGVVKDATAYANACVLKGRACAAAGFVSEAMDLLFDVYAGRGLPDVVSADRPPKGQTGLPPRKELYYDQTLPASAESNQASVQRLVESELPPELAAAYPTSLRHLLALCKGELLLRLVDSTPVWPHPDEALAPVCEAVEGTFGALRDAVFEAGQVEPPEAPPAAEEGEEEAPPPPAPRQNYTRLALSVLAQCDLVLASLLEKRGLLTDSLEKVSGLMSLLSDCGGGGPPEGAAEAQGERAGDPRMHAHVHLWLQCRVAQTRVLLAQGRYGAARQAVTAAQQECAAVNEQLLSREVSLRQIQLDVHEGRTDLTLAALAELVAKARKLQQEDQRLACLVASFAEMQRDHGMDAGALQSFQESEQLLLRWVSSHGLTETKSVYLPHTDVLARVQLCLAQLHSAAGDHELALLYCARVRMVCDVSRDPPPATLCGMHLQVARTRSLMLAPHSDGFGGASHPAWGG
;
A
#
# COMPACT_ATOMS: atom_id res chain seq x y z
N GLU A 1 -0.99 64.26 25.64
CA GLU A 1 0.04 64.18 26.70
C GLU A 1 1.14 63.26 26.19
N ASP A 2 1.78 63.63 25.08
CA ASP A 2 2.79 64.70 24.96
C ASP A 2 4.15 64.16 25.40
N GLU A 3 5.27 64.38 24.74
CA GLU A 3 5.63 64.86 23.41
C GLU A 3 7.18 64.83 23.40
N GLY A 4 7.80 64.85 22.22
CA GLY A 4 9.21 65.25 22.03
C GLY A 4 10.14 64.09 21.66
N GLY A 5 10.59 63.90 20.42
CA GLY A 5 10.57 64.78 19.25
C GLY A 5 11.92 65.47 19.01
N LYS A 6 12.52 65.18 17.85
CA LYS A 6 13.63 65.81 17.09
C LYS A 6 14.86 64.91 16.89
N ALA A 7 15.52 64.86 15.74
CA ALA A 7 15.26 65.31 14.36
C ALA A 7 16.40 64.71 13.51
N GLU A 8 16.07 64.07 12.38
CA GLU A 8 16.45 64.45 11.01
C GLU A 8 17.92 64.27 10.57
N GLY A 9 18.05 63.62 9.41
CA GLY A 9 19.27 63.43 8.64
C GLY A 9 19.02 62.44 7.50
N GLU A 10 18.31 62.90 6.47
CA GLU A 10 18.18 62.23 5.16
C GLU A 10 19.56 62.01 4.52
N GLU A 11 19.79 60.83 3.94
CA GLU A 11 20.23 60.75 2.53
C GLU A 11 19.94 59.35 1.95
N ALA A 12 19.28 59.36 0.80
CA ALA A 12 18.93 58.20 0.00
C ALA A 12 20.14 57.72 -0.82
N GLY A 13 20.27 56.41 -1.03
CA GLY A 13 21.25 55.86 -1.98
C GLY A 13 21.25 54.34 -2.03
N GLU A 14 20.49 53.79 -2.99
CA GLU A 14 20.74 52.55 -3.73
C GLU A 14 21.59 51.43 -3.09
N ARG A 15 20.98 50.25 -2.90
CA ARG A 15 21.33 49.03 -3.66
C ARG A 15 20.48 47.83 -3.21
N ALA A 16 19.46 47.55 -4.00
CA ALA A 16 18.99 46.19 -4.20
C ALA A 16 20.11 45.38 -4.88
N GLY A 17 20.46 44.22 -4.31
CA GLY A 17 21.38 43.28 -4.96
C GLY A 17 22.29 42.54 -3.98
N SER A 18 21.78 41.54 -3.26
CA SER A 18 22.65 40.57 -2.57
C SER A 18 22.06 39.16 -2.41
N GLY A 19 20.98 38.82 -3.14
CA GLY A 19 20.38 37.47 -3.11
C GLY A 19 20.96 36.47 -4.13
N VAL A 20 21.77 36.93 -5.08
CA VAL A 20 22.21 36.12 -6.24
C VAL A 20 23.56 35.40 -6.01
N GLN A 21 24.39 35.88 -5.09
CA GLN A 21 25.77 35.39 -4.92
C GLN A 21 25.93 34.14 -4.04
N ARG A 22 24.88 33.63 -3.40
CA ARG A 22 24.92 32.33 -2.67
C ARG A 22 24.46 31.12 -3.50
N ARG A 23 23.99 31.31 -4.73
CA ARG A 23 23.46 30.21 -5.58
C ARG A 23 24.50 29.60 -6.54
N THR A 24 25.66 30.24 -6.72
CA THR A 24 26.71 29.78 -7.64
C THR A 24 27.71 28.81 -7.03
N SER A 25 27.69 28.57 -5.71
CA SER A 25 28.69 27.72 -5.04
C SER A 25 28.35 26.23 -4.97
N ALA A 26 27.18 25.80 -5.46
CA ALA A 26 26.74 24.40 -5.38
C ALA A 26 27.22 23.54 -6.57
N VAL A 27 27.47 24.14 -7.74
CA VAL A 27 27.89 23.42 -8.95
C VAL A 27 29.39 23.05 -8.93
N SER A 28 30.20 23.73 -8.12
CA SER A 28 31.66 23.57 -8.12
C SER A 28 32.22 22.58 -7.09
N LYS A 29 31.39 21.81 -6.38
CA LYS A 29 31.83 20.83 -5.36
C LYS A 29 31.29 19.42 -5.61
N VAL A 30 31.54 18.87 -6.80
CA VAL A 30 31.45 17.41 -7.05
C VAL A 30 32.59 17.03 -8.00
N THR A 31 33.83 17.03 -7.51
CA THR A 31 35.02 16.63 -8.28
C THR A 31 35.77 15.54 -7.53
N SER A 32 35.23 14.33 -7.53
CA SER A 32 35.98 13.07 -7.54
C SER A 32 35.00 11.91 -7.42
N VAL A 33 34.91 11.08 -8.47
CA VAL A 33 34.59 9.64 -8.54
C VAL A 33 34.00 9.34 -9.93
N ASP A 34 34.67 8.39 -10.60
CA ASP A 34 34.51 7.63 -11.86
C ASP A 34 33.65 8.15 -13.05
N PRO A 35 34.11 7.97 -14.31
CA PRO A 35 33.58 8.68 -15.49
C PRO A 35 32.51 7.93 -16.31
N VAL A 36 31.95 6.81 -15.87
CA VAL A 36 31.04 6.01 -16.72
C VAL A 36 29.62 6.02 -16.17
N ILE A 37 28.74 6.77 -16.83
CA ILE A 37 27.29 6.79 -16.57
C ILE A 37 26.58 6.35 -17.86
N ALA A 38 26.08 5.10 -17.85
CA ALA A 38 25.12 4.48 -18.79
C ALA A 38 25.58 4.09 -20.22
N PRO A 39 24.97 3.02 -20.81
CA PRO A 39 25.30 2.51 -22.14
C PRO A 39 24.67 3.41 -23.21
N GLY A 40 25.49 4.26 -23.84
CA GLY A 40 25.00 5.20 -24.87
C GLY A 40 25.99 6.30 -25.28
N GLY A 41 27.16 6.41 -24.63
CA GLY A 41 28.21 7.33 -25.06
C GLY A 41 28.00 8.81 -24.70
N VAL A 42 26.96 9.14 -23.93
CA VAL A 42 26.74 10.51 -23.40
C VAL A 42 27.77 10.79 -22.32
N THR A 43 28.57 11.85 -22.48
CA THR A 43 29.58 12.19 -21.49
C THR A 43 28.96 12.98 -20.33
N ARG A 44 29.47 12.81 -19.10
CA ARG A 44 29.03 13.61 -17.93
C ARG A 44 29.08 15.12 -18.19
N ASN A 45 30.03 15.57 -19.02
CA ASN A 45 30.17 16.97 -19.41
C ASN A 45 28.99 17.46 -20.26
N GLU A 46 28.45 16.64 -21.16
CA GLU A 46 27.23 16.96 -21.93
C GLU A 46 26.03 17.13 -21.00
N VAL A 47 25.86 16.23 -20.01
CA VAL A 47 24.76 16.32 -19.03
C VAL A 47 24.85 17.61 -18.21
N VAL A 48 26.06 18.03 -17.82
CA VAL A 48 26.27 19.31 -17.12
C VAL A 48 25.92 20.50 -18.01
N GLN A 49 26.26 20.47 -19.30
CA GLN A 49 25.87 21.52 -20.24
C GLN A 49 24.35 21.61 -20.37
N VAL A 50 23.67 20.46 -20.53
CA VAL A 50 22.21 20.38 -20.60
C VAL A 50 21.57 20.97 -19.33
N ALA A 51 22.09 20.63 -18.14
CA ALA A 51 21.61 21.23 -16.89
C ALA A 51 21.74 22.75 -16.87
N GLY A 52 22.84 23.30 -17.43
CA GLY A 52 23.05 24.74 -17.57
C GLY A 52 22.07 25.42 -18.54
N GLU A 53 21.72 24.74 -19.65
CA GLU A 53 20.70 25.20 -20.59
C GLU A 53 19.31 25.23 -19.96
N TYR A 54 18.91 24.18 -19.25
CA TYR A 54 17.64 24.14 -18.52
C TYR A 54 17.56 25.25 -17.47
N MET A 55 18.64 25.51 -16.74
CA MET A 55 18.67 26.60 -15.75
C MET A 55 18.39 27.97 -16.39
N ARG A 56 18.97 28.24 -17.58
CA ARG A 56 18.68 29.45 -18.36
C ARG A 56 17.26 29.48 -18.92
N CYS A 57 16.75 28.35 -19.39
CA CYS A 57 15.37 28.24 -19.84
C CYS A 57 14.39 28.56 -18.69
N ILE A 58 14.59 27.97 -17.52
CA ILE A 58 13.78 28.17 -16.32
C ILE A 58 13.82 29.64 -15.87
N SER A 59 14.96 30.34 -15.94
CA SER A 59 15.01 31.75 -15.58
C SER A 59 14.14 32.61 -16.50
N VAL A 60 14.20 32.36 -17.82
CA VAL A 60 13.36 33.06 -18.80
C VAL A 60 11.88 32.75 -18.61
N LEU A 61 11.53 31.48 -18.36
CA LEU A 61 10.15 31.07 -18.10
C LEU A 61 9.58 31.70 -16.82
N ARG A 62 10.40 31.83 -15.76
CA ARG A 62 10.03 32.52 -14.51
C ARG A 62 9.82 34.02 -14.75
N GLU A 63 10.70 34.68 -15.50
CA GLU A 63 10.56 36.10 -15.87
C GLU A 63 9.28 36.37 -16.66
N LYS A 64 8.96 35.48 -17.61
CA LYS A 64 7.75 35.58 -18.43
C LYS A 64 6.46 35.12 -17.72
N ARG A 65 6.58 34.55 -16.52
CA ARG A 65 5.46 33.98 -15.74
C ARG A 65 4.68 32.91 -16.50
N GLU A 66 5.39 32.11 -17.30
CA GLU A 66 4.80 30.99 -18.04
C GLU A 66 4.39 29.87 -17.08
N LYS A 67 3.11 29.48 -17.10
CA LYS A 67 2.54 28.53 -16.12
C LYS A 67 2.50 27.08 -16.61
N THR A 68 2.55 26.86 -17.92
CA THR A 68 2.39 25.53 -18.53
C THR A 68 3.73 24.87 -18.81
N LEU A 69 4.69 25.61 -19.38
CA LEU A 69 6.01 25.09 -19.73
C LEU A 69 6.99 25.06 -18.56
N LEU A 70 6.82 25.95 -17.57
CA LEU A 70 7.71 26.02 -16.41
C LEU A 70 7.70 24.73 -15.56
N PRO A 71 6.54 24.12 -15.23
CA PRO A 71 6.52 22.83 -14.53
C PRO A 71 7.19 21.70 -15.31
N LEU A 72 7.02 21.66 -16.64
CA LEU A 72 7.65 20.65 -17.50
C LEU A 72 9.18 20.80 -17.48
N ALA A 73 9.69 22.01 -17.70
CA ALA A 73 11.11 22.30 -17.66
C ALA A 73 11.74 21.99 -16.29
N LEU A 74 11.02 22.28 -15.20
CA LEU A 74 11.45 21.92 -13.84
C LEU A 74 11.45 20.40 -13.61
N GLY A 75 10.49 19.68 -14.20
CA GLY A 75 10.42 18.22 -14.20
C GLY A 75 11.65 17.58 -14.83
N GLU A 76 11.91 17.92 -16.09
CA GLU A 76 13.06 17.43 -16.85
C GLU A 76 14.39 17.83 -16.21
N TYR A 77 14.51 19.09 -15.76
CA TYR A 77 15.68 19.56 -15.03
C TYR A 77 15.95 18.73 -13.76
N GLY A 78 14.91 18.36 -13.02
CA GLY A 78 15.04 17.49 -11.86
C GLY A 78 15.57 16.09 -12.23
N HIS A 79 15.13 15.51 -13.34
CA HIS A 79 15.68 14.23 -13.85
C HIS A 79 17.16 14.36 -14.23
N VAL A 80 17.55 15.47 -14.87
CA VAL A 80 18.96 15.76 -15.21
C VAL A 80 19.82 15.91 -13.95
N LEU A 81 19.34 16.67 -12.95
CA LEU A 81 20.04 16.80 -11.66
C LEU A 81 20.20 15.45 -10.95
N LYS A 82 19.17 14.60 -11.01
CA LYS A 82 19.23 13.26 -10.46
C LYS A 82 20.29 12.41 -11.14
N LEU A 83 20.41 12.49 -12.47
CA LEU A 83 21.45 11.80 -13.24
C LEU A 83 22.86 12.29 -12.87
N LEU A 84 23.01 13.57 -12.51
CA LEU A 84 24.26 14.15 -12.01
C LEU A 84 24.58 13.79 -10.55
N GLY A 85 23.68 13.10 -9.85
CA GLY A 85 23.82 12.72 -8.45
C GLY A 85 23.31 13.75 -7.43
N ASP A 86 22.79 14.89 -7.88
CA ASP A 86 22.21 15.91 -7.00
C ASP A 86 20.73 15.61 -6.68
N ALA A 87 20.51 14.66 -5.77
CA ALA A 87 19.17 14.27 -5.34
C ALA A 87 18.41 15.41 -4.64
N LYS A 88 19.11 16.30 -3.92
CA LYS A 88 18.49 17.41 -3.17
C LYS A 88 18.01 18.51 -4.13
N GLY A 89 18.85 18.88 -5.09
CA GLY A 89 18.47 19.81 -6.15
C GLY A 89 17.34 19.28 -7.02
N ALA A 90 17.37 17.98 -7.35
CA ALA A 90 16.29 17.32 -8.09
C ALA A 90 14.95 17.39 -7.34
N ALA A 91 14.94 17.04 -6.06
CA ALA A 91 13.74 17.13 -5.22
C ALA A 91 13.21 18.57 -5.12
N GLN A 92 14.10 19.55 -5.00
CA GLN A 92 13.70 20.95 -4.99
C GLN A 92 13.10 21.38 -6.34
N ALA A 93 13.69 20.99 -7.47
CA ALA A 93 13.15 21.30 -8.79
C ALA A 93 11.75 20.72 -9.00
N TRP A 94 11.52 19.46 -8.61
CA TRP A 94 10.19 18.85 -8.70
C TRP A 94 9.17 19.49 -7.76
N SER A 95 9.58 19.86 -6.52
CA SER A 95 8.72 20.59 -5.59
C SER A 95 8.35 21.97 -6.14
N ASP A 96 9.32 22.72 -6.68
CA ASP A 96 9.08 24.02 -7.33
C ASP A 96 8.13 23.86 -8.53
N GLY A 97 8.25 22.76 -9.29
CA GLY A 97 7.36 22.45 -10.41
C GLY A 97 5.93 22.21 -9.95
N LEU A 98 5.75 21.45 -8.88
CA LEU A 98 4.44 21.17 -8.28
C LEU A 98 3.78 22.45 -7.74
N ASP A 99 4.56 23.28 -7.04
CA ASP A 99 4.13 24.56 -6.52
C ASP A 99 3.72 25.53 -7.65
N THR A 100 4.42 25.46 -8.79
CA THR A 100 4.08 26.25 -9.99
C THR A 100 2.72 25.83 -10.58
N VAL A 101 2.40 24.54 -10.61
CA VAL A 101 1.11 24.05 -11.13
C VAL A 101 -0.06 24.55 -10.28
N PHE A 102 0.02 24.39 -8.97
CA PHE A 102 -1.08 24.76 -8.07
C PHE A 102 -1.05 26.21 -7.59
N THR A 103 0.04 26.94 -7.85
CA THR A 103 0.29 28.31 -7.38
C THR A 103 0.27 28.45 -5.85
N VAL A 104 0.60 27.37 -5.14
CA VAL A 104 0.68 27.28 -3.67
C VAL A 104 2.08 26.78 -3.32
N MET A 105 2.67 27.33 -2.26
CA MET A 105 4.00 26.89 -1.80
C MET A 105 3.90 25.58 -1.02
N HIS A 106 4.86 24.68 -1.24
CA HIS A 106 4.98 23.39 -0.57
C HIS A 106 3.70 22.54 -0.66
N VAL A 107 3.12 22.44 -1.87
CA VAL A 107 1.85 21.73 -2.12
C VAL A 107 1.85 20.36 -1.48
N TRP A 108 2.94 19.60 -1.66
CA TRP A 108 3.03 18.22 -1.18
C TRP A 108 2.86 18.07 0.34
N ARG A 109 3.13 19.10 1.16
CA ARG A 109 2.95 19.04 2.62
C ARG A 109 1.49 19.19 3.05
N HIS A 110 0.69 19.89 2.25
CA HIS A 110 -0.69 20.25 2.59
C HIS A 110 -1.64 19.90 1.45
N TRP A 111 -1.28 18.88 0.65
CA TRP A 111 -1.92 18.60 -0.63
C TRP A 111 -3.40 18.27 -0.49
N ARG A 112 -3.83 17.67 0.63
CA ARG A 112 -5.24 17.39 0.94
C ARG A 112 -6.11 18.63 1.02
N THR A 113 -5.54 19.82 1.20
CA THR A 113 -6.29 21.09 1.14
C THR A 113 -6.44 21.63 -0.29
N VAL A 114 -5.48 21.30 -1.17
CA VAL A 114 -5.44 21.74 -2.58
C VAL A 114 -6.22 20.78 -3.47
N VAL A 115 -6.07 19.48 -3.19
CA VAL A 115 -6.71 18.34 -3.85
C VAL A 115 -7.41 17.52 -2.76
N PRO A 116 -8.61 17.95 -2.31
CA PRO A 116 -9.38 17.18 -1.34
C PRO A 116 -9.59 15.73 -1.81
N PRO A 117 -9.33 14.72 -0.97
CA PRO A 117 -9.55 13.31 -1.34
C PRO A 117 -10.98 12.99 -1.76
N SER A 118 -11.96 13.78 -1.29
CA SER A 118 -13.36 13.69 -1.72
C SER A 118 -13.59 14.04 -3.20
N LEU A 119 -12.64 14.76 -3.84
CA LEU A 119 -12.68 15.07 -5.28
C LEU A 119 -12.26 13.89 -6.16
N ALA A 120 -11.65 12.86 -5.59
CA ALA A 120 -11.02 11.79 -6.34
C ALA A 120 -11.78 10.48 -6.15
N LEU A 121 -12.54 10.05 -7.17
CA LEU A 121 -13.16 8.72 -7.32
C LEU A 121 -13.70 8.04 -6.03
N ARG A 122 -14.11 8.81 -5.01
CA ARG A 122 -14.60 8.32 -3.71
C ARG A 122 -16.13 8.28 -3.60
N GLY A 123 -16.83 8.43 -4.72
CA GLY A 123 -18.27 8.17 -4.82
C GLY A 123 -19.22 9.15 -4.12
N GLU A 124 -18.71 10.05 -3.28
CA GLU A 124 -19.55 10.93 -2.45
C GLU A 124 -20.07 12.18 -3.20
N ASN A 125 -19.38 12.70 -4.22
CA ASN A 125 -19.89 13.77 -5.12
C ASN A 125 -19.11 13.84 -6.45
N PRO A 126 -19.63 13.28 -7.57
CA PRO A 126 -18.93 13.26 -8.87
C PRO A 126 -18.79 14.64 -9.52
N THR A 127 -19.58 15.64 -9.12
CA THR A 127 -19.47 17.03 -9.63
C THR A 127 -18.17 17.71 -9.22
N SER A 128 -17.39 17.09 -8.32
CA SER A 128 -16.27 17.74 -7.67
C SER A 128 -14.94 17.62 -8.44
N SER A 129 -14.75 16.55 -9.23
CA SER A 129 -13.56 16.32 -10.07
C SER A 129 -13.50 17.23 -11.29
N GLU A 130 -14.66 17.59 -11.87
CA GLU A 130 -14.78 18.56 -12.96
C GLU A 130 -14.09 19.88 -12.59
N HIS A 131 -14.08 20.27 -11.30
CA HIS A 131 -13.42 21.49 -10.85
C HIS A 131 -11.89 21.47 -10.97
N LEU A 132 -11.21 20.32 -10.81
CA LEU A 132 -9.74 20.29 -10.93
C LEU A 132 -9.29 20.38 -12.37
N MET A 133 -9.91 19.59 -13.26
CA MET A 133 -9.57 19.63 -14.67
C MET A 133 -9.98 20.95 -15.33
N ALA A 134 -11.13 21.53 -14.95
CA ALA A 134 -11.52 22.86 -15.41
C ALA A 134 -10.60 23.97 -14.88
N ARG A 135 -10.06 23.82 -13.66
CA ARG A 135 -9.21 24.85 -13.03
C ARG A 135 -7.76 24.83 -13.51
N TYR A 136 -7.18 23.64 -13.69
CA TYR A 136 -5.74 23.50 -13.99
C TYR A 136 -5.45 22.96 -15.40
N GLY A 137 -6.42 22.29 -16.04
CA GLY A 137 -6.25 21.66 -17.35
C GLY A 137 -5.62 20.26 -17.29
N ALA A 138 -5.91 19.44 -18.30
CA ALA A 138 -5.50 18.04 -18.36
C ALA A 138 -3.98 17.84 -18.27
N TRP A 139 -3.21 18.56 -19.10
CA TRP A 139 -1.75 18.43 -19.11
C TRP A 139 -1.11 18.80 -17.78
N SER A 140 -1.53 19.91 -17.15
CA SER A 140 -0.95 20.34 -15.87
C SER A 140 -1.23 19.34 -14.74
N VAL A 141 -2.39 18.68 -14.77
CA VAL A 141 -2.72 17.60 -13.81
C VAL A 141 -1.84 16.37 -14.04
N LEU A 142 -1.64 15.95 -15.29
CA LEU A 142 -0.74 14.84 -15.64
C LEU A 142 0.71 15.16 -15.25
N THR A 143 1.19 16.37 -15.55
CA THR A 143 2.53 16.82 -15.14
C THR A 143 2.67 16.82 -13.62
N ALA A 144 1.68 17.32 -12.88
CA ALA A 144 1.69 17.29 -11.42
C ALA A 144 1.70 15.86 -10.85
N GLY A 145 1.01 14.92 -11.50
CA GLY A 145 1.09 13.49 -11.19
C GLY A 145 2.51 12.96 -11.35
N SER A 146 3.13 13.18 -12.51
CA SER A 146 4.52 12.77 -12.78
C SER A 146 5.54 13.39 -11.81
N LEU A 147 5.39 14.67 -11.46
CA LEU A 147 6.24 15.36 -10.48
C LEU A 147 6.07 14.78 -9.06
N SER A 148 4.83 14.47 -8.66
CA SER A 148 4.55 13.84 -7.36
C SER A 148 5.17 12.45 -7.26
N TYR A 149 5.08 11.67 -8.34
CA TYR A 149 5.78 10.39 -8.48
C TYR A 149 7.30 10.53 -8.36
N ALA A 150 7.91 11.49 -9.08
CA ALA A 150 9.36 11.70 -9.03
C ALA A 150 9.85 12.08 -7.63
N LEU A 151 9.11 12.96 -6.93
CA LEU A 151 9.34 13.29 -5.52
C LEU A 151 9.25 12.04 -4.62
N ALA A 152 8.24 11.19 -4.82
CA ALA A 152 8.04 10.00 -4.00
C ALA A 152 9.14 8.93 -4.21
N ARG A 153 9.51 8.68 -5.48
CA ARG A 153 10.48 7.63 -5.84
C ARG A 153 11.92 8.06 -5.60
N TYR A 154 12.26 9.31 -5.92
CA TYR A 154 13.66 9.76 -5.97
C TYR A 154 13.99 10.88 -4.99
N GLY A 155 13.01 11.72 -4.62
CA GLY A 155 13.21 12.83 -3.68
C GLY A 155 13.23 12.38 -2.22
N HIS A 156 12.28 11.52 -1.84
CA HIS A 156 12.10 11.06 -0.46
C HIS A 156 12.09 9.52 -0.32
N PRO A 157 13.10 8.78 -0.84
CA PRO A 157 13.09 7.31 -0.81
C PRO A 157 13.20 6.71 0.60
N GLN A 158 13.74 7.45 1.57
CA GLN A 158 13.94 7.03 2.96
C GLN A 158 12.81 7.44 3.91
N ASP A 159 11.91 8.33 3.46
CA ASP A 159 10.77 8.78 4.27
C ASP A 159 9.51 8.09 3.74
N LEU A 160 9.15 6.98 4.39
CA LEU A 160 8.08 6.13 3.87
C LEU A 160 6.69 6.78 4.01
N HIS A 161 6.49 7.63 5.02
CA HIS A 161 5.25 8.39 5.13
C HIS A 161 5.14 9.43 4.03
N VAL A 162 6.18 10.24 3.78
CA VAL A 162 6.15 11.22 2.68
C VAL A 162 6.01 10.53 1.32
N GLN A 163 6.64 9.37 1.14
CA GLN A 163 6.47 8.55 -0.05
C GLN A 163 5.01 8.11 -0.24
N LEU A 164 4.34 7.63 0.82
CA LEU A 164 2.92 7.28 0.76
C LEU A 164 2.05 8.51 0.44
N GLU A 165 2.31 9.65 1.09
CA GLU A 165 1.56 10.90 0.89
C GLU A 165 1.65 11.42 -0.55
N LEU A 166 2.85 11.42 -1.12
CA LEU A 166 3.06 11.80 -2.51
C LEU A 166 2.48 10.78 -3.49
N SER A 167 2.50 9.49 -3.16
CA SER A 167 1.83 8.45 -3.95
C SER A 167 0.31 8.60 -3.92
N LEU A 168 -0.29 8.95 -2.78
CA LEU A 168 -1.72 9.28 -2.71
C LEU A 168 -2.03 10.50 -3.57
N LEU A 169 -1.27 11.59 -3.46
CA LEU A 169 -1.42 12.76 -4.31
C LEU A 169 -1.32 12.40 -5.81
N CYS A 170 -0.31 11.63 -6.19
CA CYS A 170 -0.12 11.14 -7.55
C CYS A 170 -1.36 10.37 -8.04
N ALA A 171 -1.84 9.41 -7.25
CA ALA A 171 -3.01 8.61 -7.61
C ALA A 171 -4.28 9.45 -7.77
N HIS A 172 -4.49 10.43 -6.89
CA HIS A 172 -5.62 11.34 -7.02
C HIS A 172 -5.53 12.20 -8.28
N LEU A 173 -4.35 12.72 -8.62
CA LEU A 173 -4.16 13.54 -9.83
C LEU A 173 -4.32 12.72 -11.11
N LEU A 174 -3.70 11.56 -11.19
CA LEU A 174 -3.78 10.69 -12.37
C LEU A 174 -5.14 10.00 -12.52
N ALA A 175 -5.99 10.04 -11.49
CA ALA A 175 -7.38 9.59 -11.56
C ALA A 175 -8.33 10.65 -12.14
N VAL A 176 -7.97 11.94 -12.07
CA VAL A 176 -8.81 13.06 -12.57
C VAL A 176 -9.20 12.93 -14.04
N PRO A 177 -8.30 12.53 -14.97
CA PRO A 177 -8.68 12.34 -16.37
C PRO A 177 -9.88 11.41 -16.55
N PHE A 178 -9.95 10.32 -15.78
CA PHE A 178 -11.08 9.41 -15.83
C PHE A 178 -12.36 10.02 -15.24
N SER A 179 -12.28 10.79 -14.17
CA SER A 179 -13.47 11.40 -13.55
C SER A 179 -13.98 12.65 -14.26
N SER A 180 -13.49 12.93 -15.47
CA SER A 180 -13.80 14.15 -16.22
C SER A 180 -14.92 14.01 -17.26
N GLY A 181 -15.46 12.80 -17.45
CA GLY A 181 -16.59 12.57 -18.34
C GLY A 181 -17.00 11.09 -18.43
N LEU A 182 -18.23 10.84 -18.88
CA LEU A 182 -18.66 9.49 -19.29
C LEU A 182 -17.90 9.10 -20.57
N PRO A 183 -17.45 7.84 -20.73
CA PRO A 183 -17.99 6.61 -20.13
C PRO A 183 -17.21 6.04 -18.94
N HIS A 184 -16.29 6.80 -18.33
CA HIS A 184 -15.42 6.27 -17.29
C HIS A 184 -16.14 6.02 -15.95
N PRO A 185 -15.70 5.03 -15.17
CA PRO A 185 -16.23 4.80 -13.83
C PRO A 185 -15.98 5.99 -12.90
N GLN A 186 -16.94 6.26 -12.03
CA GLN A 186 -16.89 7.41 -11.10
C GLN A 186 -16.41 7.00 -9.70
N ARG A 187 -16.26 5.69 -9.46
CA ARG A 187 -15.77 5.12 -8.21
C ARG A 187 -14.52 4.29 -8.47
N ALA A 188 -13.53 4.39 -7.60
CA ALA A 188 -12.26 3.67 -7.76
C ALA A 188 -12.46 2.14 -7.83
N ALA A 189 -13.42 1.59 -7.09
CA ALA A 189 -13.73 0.16 -7.08
C ALA A 189 -14.25 -0.36 -8.43
N GLU A 190 -14.98 0.46 -9.18
CA GLU A 190 -15.50 0.07 -10.50
C GLU A 190 -14.36 -0.12 -11.52
N PHE A 191 -13.15 0.39 -11.22
CA PHE A 191 -11.98 0.13 -12.04
C PHE A 191 -11.50 -1.32 -11.97
N ALA A 192 -11.97 -2.14 -11.02
CA ALA A 192 -11.59 -3.55 -10.90
C ALA A 192 -11.85 -4.34 -12.20
N SER A 193 -13.03 -4.17 -12.79
CA SER A 193 -13.43 -4.83 -14.05
C SER A 193 -13.29 -3.95 -15.29
N TYR A 194 -13.02 -2.65 -15.12
CA TYR A 194 -12.90 -1.70 -16.22
C TYR A 194 -11.53 -1.76 -16.90
N THR A 195 -11.50 -1.71 -18.22
CA THR A 195 -10.28 -1.48 -19.01
C THR A 195 -10.49 -0.24 -19.89
N PRO A 196 -9.72 0.84 -19.70
CA PRO A 196 -9.92 2.06 -20.48
C PRO A 196 -9.54 1.85 -21.94
N LEU A 197 -10.34 2.42 -22.85
CA LEU A 197 -10.03 2.52 -24.28
C LEU A 197 -9.43 3.88 -24.66
N GLU A 198 -9.71 4.90 -23.85
CA GLU A 198 -9.22 6.26 -23.96
C GLU A 198 -8.97 6.80 -22.54
N LEU A 199 -8.15 7.85 -22.42
CA LEU A 199 -7.84 8.48 -21.12
C LEU A 199 -8.80 9.62 -20.78
N ILE A 200 -9.15 10.42 -21.78
CA ILE A 200 -10.14 11.50 -21.70
C ILE A 200 -11.04 11.36 -22.92
N ALA A 201 -12.37 11.40 -22.72
CA ALA A 201 -13.33 11.20 -23.79
C ALA A 201 -13.09 12.18 -24.96
N GLY A 202 -12.76 11.64 -26.14
CA GLY A 202 -12.56 12.44 -27.37
C GLY A 202 -11.29 13.30 -27.40
N PHE A 203 -10.38 13.15 -26.45
CA PHE A 203 -9.13 13.92 -26.39
C PHE A 203 -7.98 13.06 -25.86
N ASP A 204 -6.92 12.91 -26.65
CA ASP A 204 -5.73 12.15 -26.23
C ASP A 204 -4.59 13.09 -25.82
N PRO A 205 -4.32 13.26 -24.50
CA PRO A 205 -3.24 14.11 -24.02
C PRO A 205 -1.84 13.54 -24.31
N LEU A 206 -1.73 12.28 -24.74
CA LEU A 206 -0.46 11.57 -25.00
C LEU A 206 0.02 11.71 -26.45
N THR A 207 -0.74 12.40 -27.30
CA THR A 207 -0.35 12.71 -28.68
C THR A 207 0.92 13.56 -28.78
N ASP A 208 1.13 14.48 -27.83
CA ASP A 208 2.33 15.32 -27.74
C ASP A 208 3.27 14.77 -26.65
N THR A 209 4.26 14.00 -27.08
CA THR A 209 5.24 13.36 -26.18
C THR A 209 6.02 14.37 -25.35
N PHE A 210 6.21 15.61 -25.83
CA PHE A 210 6.93 16.66 -25.08
C PHE A 210 6.11 17.26 -23.93
N ARG A 211 4.79 17.06 -23.93
CA ARG A 211 3.92 17.51 -22.82
C ARG A 211 3.64 16.41 -21.81
N SER A 212 3.62 15.17 -22.25
CA SER A 212 3.32 14.03 -21.41
C SER A 212 3.98 12.78 -21.95
N GLU A 213 5.07 12.35 -21.33
CA GLU A 213 5.79 11.14 -21.72
C GLU A 213 5.04 9.88 -21.23
N PRO A 214 4.60 8.98 -22.15
CA PRO A 214 3.86 7.78 -21.75
C PRO A 214 4.67 6.84 -20.85
N ALA A 215 5.99 6.74 -21.06
CA ALA A 215 6.87 5.90 -20.25
C ALA A 215 6.93 6.38 -18.80
N THR A 216 7.05 7.70 -18.56
CA THR A 216 7.02 8.26 -17.20
C THR A 216 5.69 8.03 -16.51
N LEU A 217 4.57 8.15 -17.22
CA LEU A 217 3.23 7.87 -16.66
C LEU A 217 3.04 6.39 -16.33
N MET A 218 3.58 5.49 -17.16
CA MET A 218 3.58 4.05 -16.90
C MET A 218 4.37 3.71 -15.63
N ASP A 219 5.58 4.25 -15.51
CA ASP A 219 6.43 4.17 -14.32
C ASP A 219 5.74 4.75 -13.07
N ALA A 220 5.09 5.91 -13.23
CA ALA A 220 4.35 6.57 -12.17
C ALA A 220 3.17 5.70 -11.68
N ALA A 221 2.42 5.12 -12.61
CA ALA A 221 1.30 4.25 -12.31
C ALA A 221 1.74 2.96 -11.61
N GLU A 222 2.78 2.29 -12.13
CA GLU A 222 3.34 1.06 -11.54
C GLU A 222 3.86 1.31 -10.12
N PHE A 223 4.72 2.31 -9.94
CA PHE A 223 5.29 2.63 -8.64
C PHE A 223 4.23 3.06 -7.64
N THR A 224 3.34 3.97 -8.04
CA THR A 224 2.29 4.50 -7.16
C THR A 224 1.34 3.39 -6.73
N ALA A 225 0.90 2.54 -7.65
CA ALA A 225 0.06 1.40 -7.31
C ALA A 225 0.78 0.44 -6.35
N GLY A 226 2.06 0.15 -6.56
CA GLY A 226 2.85 -0.68 -5.66
C GLY A 226 2.96 -0.10 -4.24
N VAL A 227 3.16 1.22 -4.11
CA VAL A 227 3.19 1.93 -2.83
C VAL A 227 1.83 1.92 -2.14
N LEU A 228 0.74 2.05 -2.88
CA LEU A 228 -0.62 2.05 -2.33
C LEU A 228 -1.03 0.65 -1.86
N VAL A 229 -0.85 -0.38 -2.68
CA VAL A 229 -1.22 -1.76 -2.36
C VAL A 229 -0.50 -2.24 -1.10
N ARG A 230 0.83 -2.04 -1.00
CA ARG A 230 1.60 -2.46 0.19
C ARG A 230 1.19 -1.74 1.48
N ASN A 231 0.60 -0.55 1.38
CA ASN A 231 0.14 0.25 2.52
C ASN A 231 -1.36 0.07 2.81
N GLY A 232 -2.06 -0.85 2.13
CA GLY A 232 -3.48 -1.14 2.37
C GLY A 232 -4.46 -0.24 1.59
N HIS A 233 -3.99 0.54 0.62
CA HIS A 233 -4.81 1.39 -0.25
C HIS A 233 -5.05 0.72 -1.62
N ALA A 234 -5.48 -0.54 -1.60
CA ALA A 234 -5.60 -1.36 -2.81
C ALA A 234 -6.65 -0.83 -3.80
N VAL A 235 -7.75 -0.26 -3.32
CA VAL A 235 -8.80 0.27 -4.17
C VAL A 235 -8.40 1.60 -4.80
N GLU A 236 -7.71 2.48 -4.07
CA GLU A 236 -7.13 3.70 -4.64
C GLU A 236 -6.07 3.40 -5.72
N ALA A 237 -5.47 2.20 -5.73
CA ALA A 237 -4.53 1.78 -6.76
C ALA A 237 -5.21 1.37 -8.09
N LEU A 238 -6.48 0.97 -8.08
CA LEU A 238 -7.15 0.42 -9.28
C LEU A 238 -7.21 1.38 -10.49
N PRO A 239 -7.46 2.70 -10.32
CA PRO A 239 -7.38 3.65 -11.42
C PRO A 239 -5.97 3.75 -12.02
N MET A 240 -4.92 3.67 -11.19
CA MET A 240 -3.53 3.70 -11.66
C MET A 240 -3.20 2.44 -12.46
N LEU A 241 -3.66 1.28 -11.99
CA LEU A 241 -3.43 0.02 -12.67
C LEU A 241 -4.20 -0.05 -14.00
N SER A 242 -5.36 0.58 -14.07
CA SER A 242 -6.12 0.73 -15.31
C SER A 242 -5.44 1.70 -16.28
N LEU A 243 -4.86 2.80 -15.78
CA LEU A 243 -4.02 3.71 -16.57
C LEU A 243 -2.79 2.98 -17.13
N TYR A 244 -2.12 2.17 -16.30
CA TYR A 244 -0.99 1.34 -16.73
C TYR A 244 -1.42 0.38 -17.85
N GLN A 245 -2.52 -0.35 -17.68
CA GLN A 245 -3.06 -1.23 -18.73
C GLN A 245 -3.33 -0.49 -20.04
N TYR A 246 -3.94 0.70 -19.98
CA TYR A 246 -4.22 1.52 -21.17
C TYR A 246 -2.95 1.96 -21.90
N ILE A 247 -1.97 2.52 -21.17
CA ILE A 247 -0.72 2.98 -21.77
C ILE A 247 0.06 1.81 -22.36
N ALA A 248 0.22 0.72 -21.61
CA ALA A 248 0.97 -0.45 -22.05
C ALA A 248 0.33 -1.10 -23.28
N ARG A 249 -1.02 -1.19 -23.33
CA ARG A 249 -1.73 -1.82 -24.44
C ARG A 249 -1.88 -0.93 -25.68
N GLY A 250 -2.36 0.28 -25.48
CA GLY A 250 -2.80 1.17 -26.56
C GLY A 250 -1.67 2.03 -27.13
N VAL A 251 -0.84 2.58 -26.25
CA VAL A 251 0.15 3.60 -26.61
C VAL A 251 1.51 2.98 -26.89
N VAL A 252 2.08 2.27 -25.91
CA VAL A 252 3.43 1.66 -26.00
C VAL A 252 3.39 0.32 -26.75
N LYS A 253 2.26 -0.41 -26.63
CA LYS A 253 2.04 -1.75 -27.21
C LYS A 253 3.05 -2.79 -26.72
N ASP A 254 3.41 -2.72 -25.45
CA ASP A 254 4.29 -3.70 -24.79
C ASP A 254 3.46 -4.78 -24.08
N ALA A 255 3.59 -6.02 -24.57
CA ALA A 255 2.93 -7.20 -24.03
C ALA A 255 3.37 -7.54 -22.60
N THR A 256 4.64 -7.32 -22.26
CA THR A 256 5.19 -7.63 -20.93
C THR A 256 4.72 -6.62 -19.90
N ALA A 257 4.73 -5.33 -20.24
CA ALA A 257 4.19 -4.25 -19.41
C ALA A 257 2.68 -4.41 -19.19
N TYR A 258 1.92 -4.79 -20.23
CA TYR A 258 0.48 -5.06 -20.08
C TYR A 258 0.21 -6.24 -19.14
N ALA A 259 0.93 -7.35 -19.31
CA ALA A 259 0.81 -8.50 -18.42
C ALA A 259 1.19 -8.14 -16.98
N ASN A 260 2.25 -7.35 -16.77
CA ASN A 260 2.63 -6.82 -15.45
C ASN A 260 1.51 -5.97 -14.83
N ALA A 261 0.91 -5.07 -15.61
CA ALA A 261 -0.22 -4.25 -15.17
C ALA A 261 -1.43 -5.10 -14.76
N CYS A 262 -1.77 -6.16 -15.54
CA CYS A 262 -2.83 -7.10 -15.20
C CYS A 262 -2.54 -7.86 -13.90
N VAL A 263 -1.30 -8.31 -13.70
CA VAL A 263 -0.90 -9.02 -12.48
C VAL A 263 -1.00 -8.10 -11.26
N LEU A 264 -0.45 -6.89 -11.33
CA LEU A 264 -0.54 -5.93 -10.23
C LEU A 264 -2.00 -5.55 -9.92
N LYS A 265 -2.85 -5.43 -10.96
CA LYS A 265 -4.30 -5.25 -10.80
C LYS A 265 -4.97 -6.44 -10.14
N GLY A 266 -4.63 -7.66 -10.53
CA GLY A 266 -5.10 -8.89 -9.89
C GLY A 266 -4.75 -8.93 -8.41
N ARG A 267 -3.52 -8.57 -8.04
CA ARG A 267 -3.07 -8.46 -6.64
C ARG A 267 -3.85 -7.39 -5.87
N ALA A 268 -4.08 -6.21 -6.46
CA ALA A 268 -4.89 -5.16 -5.85
C ALA A 268 -6.35 -5.60 -5.65
N CYS A 269 -6.95 -6.26 -6.65
CA CYS A 269 -8.29 -6.83 -6.57
C CYS A 269 -8.38 -7.89 -5.46
N ALA A 270 -7.43 -8.82 -5.39
CA ALA A 270 -7.35 -9.82 -4.34
C ALA A 270 -7.18 -9.17 -2.95
N ALA A 271 -6.35 -8.13 -2.85
CA ALA A 271 -6.15 -7.38 -1.60
C ALA A 271 -7.43 -6.65 -1.13
N ALA A 272 -8.23 -6.16 -2.07
CA ALA A 272 -9.49 -5.44 -1.82
C ALA A 272 -10.72 -6.36 -1.64
N GLY A 273 -10.61 -7.65 -1.96
CA GLY A 273 -11.73 -8.61 -1.87
C GLY A 273 -12.55 -8.79 -3.16
N PHE A 274 -12.08 -8.26 -4.30
CA PHE A 274 -12.65 -8.46 -5.64
C PHE A 274 -12.11 -9.74 -6.29
N VAL A 275 -12.48 -10.89 -5.72
CA VAL A 275 -11.93 -12.20 -6.09
C VAL A 275 -12.30 -12.61 -7.52
N SER A 276 -13.53 -12.34 -7.95
CA SER A 276 -14.00 -12.64 -9.32
C SER A 276 -13.14 -11.93 -10.37
N GLU A 277 -12.90 -10.64 -10.19
CA GLU A 277 -12.12 -9.80 -11.08
C GLU A 277 -10.64 -10.20 -11.07
N ALA A 278 -10.10 -10.58 -9.90
CA ALA A 278 -8.74 -11.10 -9.79
C ALA A 278 -8.56 -12.44 -10.55
N MET A 279 -9.54 -13.36 -10.44
CA MET A 279 -9.54 -14.62 -11.20
C MET A 279 -9.60 -14.36 -12.71
N ASP A 280 -10.52 -13.50 -13.16
CA ASP A 280 -10.65 -13.13 -14.57
C ASP A 280 -9.35 -12.57 -15.14
N LEU A 281 -8.71 -11.64 -14.42
CA LEU A 281 -7.42 -11.05 -14.84
C LEU A 281 -6.31 -12.11 -14.93
N LEU A 282 -6.22 -13.02 -13.96
CA LEU A 282 -5.19 -14.07 -13.96
C LEU A 282 -5.41 -15.06 -15.10
N PHE A 283 -6.66 -15.50 -15.33
CA PHE A 283 -7.01 -16.38 -16.44
C PHE A 283 -6.77 -15.70 -17.79
N ASP A 284 -7.03 -14.40 -17.92
CA ASP A 284 -6.73 -13.65 -19.14
C ASP A 284 -5.23 -13.59 -19.43
N VAL A 285 -4.38 -13.38 -18.41
CA VAL A 285 -2.92 -13.38 -18.58
C VAL A 285 -2.38 -14.77 -18.92
N TYR A 286 -2.91 -15.84 -18.31
CA TYR A 286 -2.55 -17.23 -18.64
C TYR A 286 -3.05 -17.66 -20.02
N ALA A 287 -4.14 -17.07 -20.51
CA ALA A 287 -4.64 -17.29 -21.86
C ALA A 287 -4.03 -16.34 -22.91
N GLY A 288 -3.19 -15.38 -22.49
CA GLY A 288 -2.65 -14.34 -23.37
C GLY A 288 -3.71 -13.41 -23.98
N ARG A 289 -4.89 -13.29 -23.35
CA ARG A 289 -5.99 -12.45 -23.84
C ARG A 289 -5.66 -10.97 -23.61
N GLY A 290 -5.95 -10.13 -24.60
CA GLY A 290 -5.77 -8.68 -24.49
C GLY A 290 -4.34 -8.18 -24.68
N LEU A 291 -3.36 -9.07 -24.91
CA LEU A 291 -2.00 -8.68 -25.29
C LEU A 291 -2.01 -7.87 -26.60
N PRO A 292 -1.14 -6.86 -26.75
CA PRO A 292 -0.98 -6.13 -28.02
C PRO A 292 -0.56 -7.08 -29.15
N ASP A 293 -1.10 -6.85 -30.36
CA ASP A 293 -0.88 -7.67 -31.57
C ASP A 293 0.57 -7.58 -32.15
N VAL A 294 1.58 -7.21 -31.35
CA VAL A 294 2.96 -6.96 -31.81
C VAL A 294 3.81 -8.24 -31.85
N VAL A 295 3.27 -9.38 -31.44
CA VAL A 295 3.94 -10.69 -31.60
C VAL A 295 3.56 -11.28 -32.97
N SER A 296 4.57 -11.47 -33.82
CA SER A 296 4.56 -11.94 -35.22
C SER A 296 3.32 -12.67 -35.77
N ALA A 297 3.07 -12.41 -37.06
CA ALA A 297 1.99 -12.87 -37.94
C ALA A 297 1.68 -14.39 -37.99
N ASP A 298 2.36 -15.23 -37.22
CA ASP A 298 2.06 -16.66 -37.07
C ASP A 298 1.21 -16.98 -35.84
N ARG A 299 0.82 -15.99 -35.02
CA ARG A 299 -0.30 -16.12 -34.08
C ARG A 299 -1.57 -15.55 -34.69
N PRO A 300 -2.73 -16.24 -34.60
CA PRO A 300 -3.96 -15.62 -35.03
C PRO A 300 -4.21 -14.36 -34.18
N PRO A 301 -4.40 -13.18 -34.79
CA PRO A 301 -4.99 -12.05 -34.09
C PRO A 301 -6.40 -12.48 -33.74
N LYS A 302 -6.71 -12.45 -32.44
CA LYS A 302 -7.80 -13.15 -31.71
C LYS A 302 -7.29 -14.41 -31.00
N GLY A 303 -7.14 -14.29 -29.68
CA GLY A 303 -6.83 -15.42 -28.82
C GLY A 303 -7.73 -16.63 -29.11
N GLN A 304 -7.09 -17.76 -29.40
CA GLN A 304 -7.55 -19.15 -29.31
C GLN A 304 -6.30 -20.00 -29.56
N THR A 305 -5.95 -20.98 -28.72
CA THR A 305 -6.65 -22.27 -28.60
C THR A 305 -6.42 -22.92 -27.22
N GLY A 306 -7.48 -23.45 -26.59
CA GLY A 306 -7.39 -24.47 -25.53
C GLY A 306 -8.10 -24.19 -24.21
N LEU A 307 -8.42 -22.92 -23.89
CA LEU A 307 -9.20 -22.57 -22.70
C LEU A 307 -10.60 -22.12 -23.12
N PRO A 308 -11.67 -22.59 -22.45
CA PRO A 308 -13.04 -22.29 -22.84
C PRO A 308 -13.31 -20.78 -22.87
N PRO A 309 -14.34 -20.35 -23.63
CA PRO A 309 -14.82 -18.98 -23.59
C PRO A 309 -15.19 -18.59 -22.14
N ARG A 310 -15.04 -17.30 -21.80
CA ARG A 310 -15.35 -16.68 -20.48
C ARG A 310 -16.73 -17.05 -19.90
N LYS A 311 -17.61 -17.66 -20.70
CA LYS A 311 -18.97 -18.08 -20.35
C LYS A 311 -19.06 -19.35 -19.49
N GLU A 312 -17.98 -20.12 -19.31
CA GLU A 312 -18.06 -21.43 -18.62
C GLU A 312 -17.56 -21.42 -17.16
N LEU A 313 -16.80 -20.40 -16.74
CA LEU A 313 -16.28 -20.28 -15.37
C LEU A 313 -16.67 -18.91 -14.83
N TYR A 314 -17.73 -18.88 -14.02
CA TYR A 314 -18.15 -17.70 -13.28
C TYR A 314 -17.91 -17.96 -11.80
N TYR A 315 -17.18 -17.05 -11.14
CA TYR A 315 -17.00 -17.10 -9.70
C TYR A 315 -17.98 -16.13 -9.05
N ASP A 316 -18.92 -16.66 -8.27
CA ASP A 316 -19.85 -15.84 -7.51
C ASP A 316 -19.19 -15.46 -6.17
N GLN A 317 -18.72 -14.22 -6.09
CA GLN A 317 -18.10 -13.66 -4.89
C GLN A 317 -19.07 -13.47 -3.71
N THR A 318 -20.38 -13.61 -3.91
CA THR A 318 -21.38 -13.62 -2.82
C THR A 318 -21.46 -14.97 -2.11
N LEU A 319 -20.82 -16.01 -2.66
CA LEU A 319 -20.76 -17.35 -2.11
C LEU A 319 -19.32 -17.70 -1.72
N PRO A 320 -19.12 -18.56 -0.69
CA PRO A 320 -17.79 -19.00 -0.29
C PRO A 320 -17.13 -19.87 -1.37
N ALA A 321 -15.83 -20.08 -1.22
CA ALA A 321 -15.05 -20.92 -2.13
C ALA A 321 -15.47 -22.40 -2.10
N SER A 322 -16.07 -22.87 -0.99
CA SER A 322 -16.57 -24.24 -0.86
C SER A 322 -17.92 -24.50 -1.55
N ALA A 323 -18.62 -23.45 -2.00
CA ALA A 323 -19.90 -23.61 -2.70
C ALA A 323 -19.74 -24.35 -4.03
N GLU A 324 -20.64 -25.28 -4.34
CA GLU A 324 -20.61 -26.11 -5.56
C GLU A 324 -20.48 -25.28 -6.85
N SER A 325 -21.09 -24.09 -6.90
CA SER A 325 -21.00 -23.17 -8.04
C SER A 325 -19.58 -22.64 -8.28
N ASN A 326 -18.80 -22.48 -7.20
CA ASN A 326 -17.46 -21.89 -7.23
C ASN A 326 -16.35 -22.95 -7.33
N GLN A 327 -16.62 -24.20 -6.95
CA GLN A 327 -15.62 -25.29 -6.92
C GLN A 327 -14.92 -25.49 -8.27
N ALA A 328 -15.63 -25.41 -9.39
CA ALA A 328 -15.03 -25.55 -10.72
C ALA A 328 -13.98 -24.45 -11.02
N SER A 329 -14.28 -23.21 -10.65
CA SER A 329 -13.38 -22.07 -10.81
C SER A 329 -12.17 -22.17 -9.88
N VAL A 330 -12.37 -22.63 -8.64
CA VAL A 330 -11.31 -22.83 -7.65
C VAL A 330 -10.37 -23.96 -8.07
N GLN A 331 -10.92 -25.11 -8.47
CA GLN A 331 -10.12 -26.24 -8.96
C GLN A 331 -9.30 -25.82 -10.19
N ARG A 332 -9.91 -25.07 -11.10
CA ARG A 332 -9.20 -24.57 -12.28
C ARG A 332 -8.07 -23.62 -11.91
N LEU A 333 -8.26 -22.76 -10.90
CA LEU A 333 -7.20 -21.90 -10.39
C LEU A 333 -6.05 -22.71 -9.79
N VAL A 334 -6.33 -23.75 -9.00
CA VAL A 334 -5.30 -24.64 -8.43
C VAL A 334 -4.47 -25.31 -9.54
N GLU A 335 -5.15 -25.91 -10.53
CA GLU A 335 -4.54 -26.63 -11.66
C GLU A 335 -3.95 -25.71 -12.74
N SER A 336 -4.11 -24.39 -12.62
CA SER A 336 -3.65 -23.46 -13.65
C SER A 336 -2.12 -23.37 -13.68
N GLU A 337 -1.54 -23.61 -14.85
CA GLU A 337 -0.12 -23.43 -15.14
C GLU A 337 0.05 -22.54 -16.37
N LEU A 338 1.18 -21.80 -16.39
CA LEU A 338 1.48 -20.91 -17.51
C LEU A 338 1.84 -21.75 -18.75
N PRO A 339 1.15 -21.58 -19.90
CA PRO A 339 1.49 -22.29 -21.12
C PRO A 339 2.95 -22.08 -21.53
N PRO A 340 3.64 -23.09 -22.09
CA PRO A 340 5.08 -23.04 -22.37
C PRO A 340 5.46 -21.89 -23.32
N GLU A 341 4.59 -21.56 -24.27
CA GLU A 341 4.82 -20.44 -25.19
C GLU A 341 4.83 -19.07 -24.48
N LEU A 342 3.93 -18.87 -23.51
CA LEU A 342 3.90 -17.64 -22.72
C LEU A 342 5.01 -17.64 -21.67
N ALA A 343 5.35 -18.81 -21.12
CA ALA A 343 6.48 -18.97 -20.21
C ALA A 343 7.82 -18.61 -20.88
N ALA A 344 7.98 -18.88 -22.18
CA ALA A 344 9.13 -18.46 -22.96
C ALA A 344 9.14 -16.96 -23.30
N ALA A 345 7.95 -16.36 -23.51
CA ALA A 345 7.81 -14.94 -23.85
C ALA A 345 7.93 -14.01 -22.62
N TYR A 346 7.55 -14.48 -21.43
CA TYR A 346 7.55 -13.66 -20.23
C TYR A 346 8.89 -13.68 -19.49
N PRO A 347 9.38 -12.50 -19.04
CA PRO A 347 10.59 -12.45 -18.24
C PRO A 347 10.37 -13.17 -16.90
N THR A 348 11.45 -13.71 -16.33
CA THR A 348 11.43 -14.43 -15.05
C THR A 348 10.79 -13.62 -13.92
N SER A 349 11.02 -12.31 -13.89
CA SER A 349 10.37 -11.37 -12.96
C SER A 349 8.84 -11.43 -13.00
N LEU A 350 8.26 -11.42 -14.21
CA LEU A 350 6.82 -11.49 -14.41
C LEU A 350 6.26 -12.87 -14.05
N ARG A 351 7.00 -13.95 -14.35
CA ARG A 351 6.62 -15.31 -13.96
C ARG A 351 6.55 -15.47 -12.43
N HIS A 352 7.51 -14.89 -11.71
CA HIS A 352 7.48 -14.85 -10.25
C HIS A 352 6.29 -14.04 -9.71
N LEU A 353 5.99 -12.88 -10.30
CA LEU A 353 4.84 -12.07 -9.91
C LEU A 353 3.50 -12.76 -10.20
N LEU A 354 3.41 -13.53 -11.29
CA LEU A 354 2.23 -14.35 -11.61
C LEU A 354 1.99 -15.44 -10.57
N ALA A 355 3.04 -16.19 -10.22
CA ALA A 355 2.95 -17.21 -9.18
C ALA A 355 2.59 -16.60 -7.81
N LEU A 356 3.16 -15.44 -7.49
CA LEU A 356 2.84 -14.70 -6.28
C LEU A 356 1.36 -14.26 -6.26
N CYS A 357 0.85 -13.70 -7.36
CA CYS A 357 -0.54 -13.31 -7.50
C CYS A 357 -1.50 -14.51 -7.36
N LYS A 358 -1.16 -15.66 -7.95
CA LYS A 358 -1.91 -16.92 -7.78
C LYS A 358 -1.94 -17.32 -6.30
N GLY A 359 -0.80 -17.31 -5.62
CA GLY A 359 -0.69 -17.63 -4.19
C GLY A 359 -1.51 -16.69 -3.31
N GLU A 360 -1.43 -15.37 -3.54
CA GLU A 360 -2.21 -14.35 -2.80
C GLU A 360 -3.72 -14.51 -3.02
N LEU A 361 -4.14 -14.84 -4.24
CA LEU A 361 -5.54 -15.09 -4.56
C LEU A 361 -6.05 -16.38 -3.89
N LEU A 362 -5.29 -17.47 -3.98
CA LEU A 362 -5.62 -18.72 -3.29
C LEU A 362 -5.69 -18.50 -1.77
N LEU A 363 -4.73 -17.77 -1.19
CA LEU A 363 -4.75 -17.42 0.23
C LEU A 363 -6.02 -16.65 0.60
N ARG A 364 -6.42 -15.67 -0.21
CA ARG A 364 -7.64 -14.88 0.04
C ARG A 364 -8.92 -15.74 0.08
N LEU A 365 -8.97 -16.84 -0.68
CA LEU A 365 -10.12 -17.77 -0.67
C LEU A 365 -10.30 -18.50 0.67
N VAL A 366 -9.22 -18.66 1.44
CA VAL A 366 -9.16 -19.47 2.67
C VAL A 366 -8.83 -18.65 3.92
N ASP A 367 -8.51 -17.35 3.77
CA ASP A 367 -8.12 -16.46 4.88
C ASP A 367 -9.29 -16.00 5.77
N SER A 368 -10.50 -16.53 5.56
CA SER A 368 -11.69 -16.21 6.37
C SER A 368 -11.55 -16.64 7.83
N THR A 369 -10.72 -17.65 8.12
CA THR A 369 -10.58 -18.21 9.46
C THR A 369 -9.22 -17.93 10.12
N PRO A 370 -9.18 -17.81 11.46
CA PRO A 370 -7.93 -17.62 12.21
C PRO A 370 -7.12 -18.91 12.36
N VAL A 371 -7.65 -20.06 11.93
CA VAL A 371 -7.03 -21.39 12.07
C VAL A 371 -6.51 -21.85 10.71
N TRP A 372 -5.36 -22.54 10.70
CA TRP A 372 -4.79 -23.15 9.50
C TRP A 372 -4.34 -24.58 9.76
N PRO A 373 -4.62 -25.57 8.89
CA PRO A 373 -5.44 -25.51 7.69
C PRO A 373 -6.91 -25.13 7.94
N HIS A 374 -7.64 -24.73 6.91
CA HIS A 374 -9.05 -24.38 7.03
C HIS A 374 -9.85 -25.60 7.57
N PRO A 375 -10.81 -25.42 8.50
CA PRO A 375 -11.58 -26.53 9.07
C PRO A 375 -12.53 -27.22 8.08
N ASP A 376 -12.81 -26.59 6.94
CA ASP A 376 -13.66 -27.14 5.87
C ASP A 376 -12.84 -28.09 4.98
N GLU A 377 -13.26 -29.36 4.90
CA GLU A 377 -12.62 -30.40 4.08
C GLU A 377 -12.58 -30.03 2.60
N ALA A 378 -13.57 -29.27 2.09
CA ALA A 378 -13.60 -28.83 0.69
C ALA A 378 -12.47 -27.85 0.35
N LEU A 379 -11.89 -27.16 1.35
CA LEU A 379 -10.83 -26.17 1.20
C LEU A 379 -9.43 -26.71 1.54
N ALA A 380 -9.33 -27.93 2.08
CA ALA A 380 -8.06 -28.62 2.30
C ALA A 380 -7.13 -28.63 1.06
N PRO A 381 -7.58 -28.99 -0.17
CA PRO A 381 -6.71 -28.96 -1.35
C PRO A 381 -6.24 -27.54 -1.72
N VAL A 382 -7.04 -26.51 -1.38
CA VAL A 382 -6.67 -25.11 -1.60
C VAL A 382 -5.57 -24.69 -0.62
N CYS A 383 -5.66 -25.10 0.65
CA CYS A 383 -4.61 -24.87 1.65
C CYS A 383 -3.28 -25.53 1.22
N GLU A 384 -3.32 -26.77 0.73
CA GLU A 384 -2.13 -27.44 0.19
C GLU A 384 -1.55 -26.71 -1.03
N ALA A 385 -2.42 -26.24 -1.94
CA ALA A 385 -2.00 -25.47 -3.11
C ALA A 385 -1.36 -24.13 -2.74
N VAL A 386 -1.84 -23.45 -1.68
CA VAL A 386 -1.22 -22.22 -1.16
C VAL A 386 0.22 -22.51 -0.71
N GLU A 387 0.41 -23.51 0.15
CA GLU A 387 1.74 -23.85 0.66
C GLU A 387 2.68 -24.33 -0.43
N GLY A 388 2.18 -25.16 -1.35
CA GLY A 388 2.94 -25.61 -2.51
C GLY A 388 3.36 -24.45 -3.42
N THR A 389 2.46 -23.49 -3.68
CA THR A 389 2.75 -22.34 -4.54
C THR A 389 3.82 -21.43 -3.92
N PHE A 390 3.67 -21.07 -2.63
CA PHE A 390 4.65 -20.21 -1.95
C PHE A 390 5.99 -20.92 -1.71
N GLY A 391 5.97 -22.21 -1.38
CA GLY A 391 7.17 -23.02 -1.22
C GLY A 391 7.95 -23.15 -2.53
N ALA A 392 7.30 -23.59 -3.61
CA ALA A 392 7.93 -23.73 -4.92
C ALA A 392 8.46 -22.39 -5.46
N LEU A 393 7.69 -21.30 -5.28
CA LEU A 393 8.14 -19.96 -5.69
C LEU A 393 9.36 -19.50 -4.89
N ARG A 394 9.34 -19.71 -3.56
CA ARG A 394 10.48 -19.38 -2.70
C ARG A 394 11.73 -20.13 -3.14
N ASP A 395 11.62 -21.43 -3.35
CA ASP A 395 12.78 -22.27 -3.69
C ASP A 395 13.32 -21.92 -5.08
N ALA A 396 12.43 -21.72 -6.07
CA ALA A 396 12.83 -21.27 -7.41
C ALA A 396 13.54 -19.90 -7.40
N VAL A 397 13.07 -18.94 -6.59
CA VAL A 397 13.72 -17.63 -6.45
C VAL A 397 15.04 -17.75 -5.70
N PHE A 398 15.09 -18.59 -4.66
CA PHE A 398 16.28 -18.79 -3.84
C PHE A 398 17.41 -19.42 -4.65
N GLU A 399 17.12 -20.51 -5.38
CA GLU A 399 18.06 -21.18 -6.30
C GLU A 399 18.56 -20.21 -7.38
N ALA A 400 17.67 -19.41 -7.98
CA ALA A 400 18.05 -18.43 -9.00
C ALA A 400 19.00 -17.33 -8.50
N GLY A 401 19.08 -17.08 -7.18
CA GLY A 401 20.01 -16.11 -6.60
C GLY A 401 21.30 -16.70 -6.03
N GLN A 402 21.43 -18.03 -5.98
CA GLN A 402 22.69 -18.71 -5.68
C GLN A 402 23.54 -18.72 -6.96
N VAL A 403 24.31 -17.64 -7.17
CA VAL A 403 25.33 -17.63 -8.22
C VAL A 403 26.52 -18.43 -7.69
N GLU A 404 26.83 -19.58 -8.30
CA GLU A 404 28.07 -20.30 -8.03
C GLU A 404 29.26 -19.38 -8.34
N PRO A 405 30.27 -19.29 -7.46
CA PRO A 405 31.48 -18.55 -7.77
C PRO A 405 32.10 -19.12 -9.04
N PRO A 406 32.64 -18.28 -9.96
CA PRO A 406 33.31 -18.79 -11.15
C PRO A 406 34.41 -19.77 -10.73
N GLU A 407 34.41 -20.96 -11.34
CA GLU A 407 35.47 -21.97 -11.15
C GLU A 407 36.83 -21.25 -11.21
N ALA A 408 37.55 -21.27 -10.10
CA ALA A 408 38.89 -20.73 -10.06
C ALA A 408 39.72 -21.44 -11.14
N PRO A 409 40.51 -20.71 -11.96
CA PRO A 409 41.43 -21.37 -12.88
C PRO A 409 42.33 -22.33 -12.09
N PRO A 410 42.69 -23.50 -12.65
CA PRO A 410 43.44 -24.52 -11.93
C PRO A 410 44.70 -23.89 -11.34
N ALA A 411 44.82 -23.97 -10.01
CA ALA A 411 45.93 -23.39 -9.27
C ALA A 411 47.25 -23.93 -9.83
N ALA A 412 48.11 -23.01 -10.28
CA ALA A 412 49.52 -23.32 -10.44
C ALA A 412 50.06 -23.68 -9.04
N GLU A 413 50.68 -24.85 -8.94
CA GLU A 413 51.40 -25.30 -7.76
C GLU A 413 52.44 -24.24 -7.39
N GLU A 414 52.33 -23.62 -6.21
CA GLU A 414 53.47 -23.19 -5.36
C GLU A 414 52.97 -22.46 -4.09
N GLY A 415 53.39 -22.96 -2.92
CA GLY A 415 53.49 -22.20 -1.67
C GLY A 415 52.35 -22.36 -0.66
N GLU A 416 52.58 -23.17 0.38
CA GLU A 416 51.79 -23.21 1.61
C GLU A 416 51.83 -21.86 2.35
N GLU A 417 50.77 -21.07 2.26
CA GLU A 417 50.42 -20.07 3.25
C GLU A 417 48.90 -20.14 3.46
N GLU A 418 48.47 -20.28 4.70
CA GLU A 418 47.09 -20.55 5.13
C GLU A 418 46.17 -19.38 4.72
N ALA A 419 45.63 -19.46 3.50
CA ALA A 419 44.71 -18.46 2.97
C ALA A 419 43.42 -18.45 3.81
N PRO A 420 42.90 -17.27 4.19
CA PRO A 420 41.62 -17.18 4.90
C PRO A 420 40.52 -17.84 4.05
N PRO A 421 39.51 -18.47 4.70
CA PRO A 421 38.45 -19.16 3.98
C PRO A 421 37.83 -18.23 2.93
N PRO A 422 37.55 -18.72 1.72
CA PRO A 422 36.94 -17.90 0.68
C PRO A 422 35.69 -17.23 1.26
N PRO A 423 35.49 -15.92 1.02
CA PRO A 423 34.31 -15.23 1.50
C PRO A 423 33.08 -15.99 1.00
N ALA A 424 32.10 -16.21 1.89
CA ALA A 424 30.86 -16.88 1.54
C ALA A 424 30.27 -16.28 0.25
N PRO A 425 29.73 -17.09 -0.67
CA PRO A 425 29.20 -16.60 -1.94
C PRO A 425 28.16 -15.51 -1.65
N ARG A 426 28.44 -14.29 -2.12
CA ARG A 426 27.51 -13.17 -1.98
C ARG A 426 26.27 -13.48 -2.82
N GLN A 427 25.13 -13.57 -2.16
CA GLN A 427 23.85 -13.79 -2.81
C GLN A 427 23.49 -12.53 -3.61
N ASN A 428 23.40 -12.66 -4.93
CA ASN A 428 23.13 -11.54 -5.84
C ASN A 428 21.67 -11.59 -6.29
N TYR A 429 20.74 -11.25 -5.39
CA TYR A 429 19.33 -11.12 -5.76
C TYR A 429 19.06 -9.79 -6.47
N THR A 430 18.24 -9.83 -7.52
CA THR A 430 17.59 -8.59 -7.99
C THR A 430 16.65 -8.06 -6.91
N ARG A 431 16.44 -6.74 -6.87
CA ARG A 431 15.53 -6.08 -5.92
C ARG A 431 14.13 -6.72 -5.94
N LEU A 432 13.62 -7.07 -7.12
CA LEU A 432 12.34 -7.74 -7.25
C LEU A 432 12.37 -9.18 -6.70
N ALA A 433 13.39 -9.98 -7.04
CA ALA A 433 13.52 -11.35 -6.55
C ALA A 433 13.55 -11.40 -5.02
N LEU A 434 14.35 -10.52 -4.39
CA LEU A 434 14.42 -10.39 -2.94
C LEU A 434 13.06 -10.01 -2.33
N SER A 435 12.31 -9.12 -3.00
CA SER A 435 10.98 -8.74 -2.52
C SER A 435 9.95 -9.87 -2.61
N VAL A 436 10.02 -10.71 -3.64
CA VAL A 436 9.14 -11.87 -3.80
C VAL A 436 9.48 -12.92 -2.75
N LEU A 437 10.76 -13.24 -2.56
CA LEU A 437 11.23 -14.18 -1.56
C LEU A 437 10.79 -13.76 -0.14
N ALA A 438 10.98 -12.49 0.20
CA ALA A 438 10.55 -11.95 1.49
C ALA A 438 9.03 -12.05 1.70
N GLN A 439 8.23 -11.78 0.67
CA GLN A 439 6.77 -11.91 0.74
C GLN A 439 6.35 -13.38 0.92
N CYS A 440 6.97 -14.33 0.21
CA CYS A 440 6.72 -15.75 0.41
C CYS A 440 7.03 -16.19 1.85
N ASP A 441 8.20 -15.81 2.37
CA ASP A 441 8.63 -16.19 3.72
C ASP A 441 7.74 -15.56 4.81
N LEU A 442 7.28 -14.31 4.63
CA LEU A 442 6.32 -13.67 5.54
C LEU A 442 4.95 -14.36 5.53
N VAL A 443 4.45 -14.75 4.36
CA VAL A 443 3.19 -15.49 4.25
C VAL A 443 3.32 -16.86 4.93
N LEU A 444 4.38 -17.62 4.62
CA LEU A 444 4.62 -18.92 5.24
C LEU A 444 4.76 -18.82 6.77
N ALA A 445 5.45 -17.78 7.28
CA ALA A 445 5.52 -17.52 8.72
C ALA A 445 4.15 -17.25 9.34
N SER A 446 3.28 -16.53 8.62
CA SER A 446 1.91 -16.27 9.07
C SER A 446 1.04 -17.53 9.06
N LEU A 447 1.26 -18.46 8.12
CA LEU A 447 0.56 -19.75 8.10
C LEU A 447 1.01 -20.65 9.26
N LEU A 448 2.31 -20.67 9.57
CA LEU A 448 2.85 -21.38 10.74
C LEU A 448 2.29 -20.82 12.05
N GLU A 449 2.11 -19.50 12.13
CA GLU A 449 1.46 -18.86 13.28
C GLU A 449 0.01 -19.34 13.46
N LYS A 450 -0.78 -19.39 12.37
CA LYS A 450 -2.16 -19.91 12.41
C LYS A 450 -2.25 -21.40 12.77
N ARG A 451 -1.19 -22.18 12.51
CA ARG A 451 -1.06 -23.59 12.97
C ARG A 451 -0.72 -23.72 14.45
N GLY A 452 -0.30 -22.63 15.11
CA GLY A 452 0.25 -22.66 16.46
C GLY A 452 1.73 -23.06 16.53
N LEU A 453 2.41 -23.20 15.39
CA LEU A 453 3.86 -23.51 15.31
C LEU A 453 4.67 -22.23 15.42
N LEU A 454 4.59 -21.58 16.59
CA LEU A 454 5.16 -20.26 16.80
C LEU A 454 6.69 -20.23 16.77
N THR A 455 7.36 -21.32 17.12
CA THR A 455 8.84 -21.44 17.07
C THR A 455 9.35 -21.36 15.66
N ASP A 456 8.76 -22.17 14.78
CA ASP A 456 9.15 -22.31 13.38
C ASP A 456 8.85 -21.01 12.62
N SER A 457 7.73 -20.36 12.96
CA SER A 457 7.39 -19.02 12.47
C SER A 457 8.47 -17.98 12.83
N LEU A 458 8.95 -17.99 14.08
CA LEU A 458 9.99 -17.07 14.54
C LEU A 458 11.34 -17.34 13.87
N GLU A 459 11.70 -18.61 13.68
CA GLU A 459 12.92 -19.02 12.97
C GLU A 459 12.88 -18.55 11.52
N LYS A 460 11.73 -18.71 10.84
CA LYS A 460 11.50 -18.24 9.48
C LYS A 460 11.68 -16.74 9.35
N VAL A 461 11.06 -15.96 10.23
CA VAL A 461 11.19 -14.49 10.25
C VAL A 461 12.64 -14.08 10.54
N SER A 462 13.30 -14.74 11.48
CA SER A 462 14.70 -14.44 11.84
C SER A 462 15.66 -14.75 10.70
N GLY A 463 15.45 -15.86 9.99
CA GLY A 463 16.22 -16.21 8.79
C GLY A 463 16.04 -15.20 7.66
N LEU A 464 14.80 -14.75 7.42
CA LEU A 464 14.54 -13.68 6.45
C LEU A 464 15.23 -12.37 6.83
N MET A 465 15.24 -12.00 8.11
CA MET A 465 15.95 -10.81 8.59
C MET A 465 17.46 -10.93 8.38
N SER A 466 18.06 -12.11 8.60
CA SER A 466 19.48 -12.33 8.27
C SER A 466 19.74 -12.08 6.78
N LEU A 467 18.93 -12.70 5.91
CA LEU A 467 19.07 -12.58 4.46
C LEU A 467 18.90 -11.13 3.97
N LEU A 468 17.95 -10.36 4.52
CA LEU A 468 17.79 -8.93 4.22
C LEU A 468 18.96 -8.06 4.72
N SER A 469 19.64 -8.50 5.78
CA SER A 469 20.84 -7.82 6.30
C SER A 469 22.05 -8.11 5.41
N ASP A 470 22.24 -9.37 5.03
CA ASP A 470 23.35 -9.83 4.20
C ASP A 470 23.28 -9.22 2.78
N CYS A 471 22.08 -9.08 2.22
CA CYS A 471 21.85 -8.41 0.93
C CYS A 471 21.90 -6.87 1.04
N GLY A 472 21.86 -6.30 2.25
CA GLY A 472 21.80 -4.86 2.51
C GLY A 472 23.13 -4.13 2.45
N GLY A 473 24.26 -4.84 2.37
CA GLY A 473 25.62 -4.27 2.38
C GLY A 473 26.09 -3.58 1.09
N GLY A 474 25.25 -3.50 0.06
CA GLY A 474 25.57 -2.87 -1.23
C GLY A 474 25.43 -1.34 -1.23
N GLY A 475 26.06 -0.64 -0.29
CA GLY A 475 26.23 0.82 -0.38
C GLY A 475 27.22 1.22 -1.49
N PRO A 476 27.24 2.48 -1.95
CA PRO A 476 28.25 2.96 -2.89
C PRO A 476 29.66 2.71 -2.31
N PRO A 477 30.70 2.57 -3.17
CA PRO A 477 32.06 2.23 -2.72
C PRO A 477 32.51 3.16 -1.58
N GLU A 478 33.27 2.59 -0.65
CA GLU A 478 33.63 3.11 0.70
C GLU A 478 34.08 4.58 0.78
N GLY A 479 34.35 5.28 -0.33
CA GLY A 479 34.64 6.71 -0.36
C GLY A 479 33.43 7.66 -0.36
N ALA A 480 32.20 7.21 -0.65
CA ALA A 480 31.03 8.11 -0.74
C ALA A 480 30.22 8.20 0.57
N ALA A 481 30.25 7.16 1.40
CA ALA A 481 29.51 7.09 2.68
C ALA A 481 30.15 7.97 3.78
N GLU A 482 31.48 8.14 3.76
CA GLU A 482 32.19 8.96 4.74
C GLU A 482 31.89 10.46 4.61
N ALA A 483 31.53 10.93 3.41
CA ALA A 483 31.18 12.34 3.19
C ALA A 483 29.82 12.74 3.82
N GLN A 484 28.99 11.76 4.22
CA GLN A 484 27.65 12.00 4.78
C GLN A 484 27.51 11.62 6.27
N GLY A 485 28.58 11.11 6.90
CA GLY A 485 28.57 10.76 8.32
C GLY A 485 27.67 9.56 8.67
N GLU A 486 27.54 8.61 7.75
CA GLU A 486 26.61 7.47 7.84
C GLU A 486 27.30 6.24 8.44
N ARG A 487 26.66 5.59 9.43
CA ARG A 487 27.20 4.42 10.14
C ARG A 487 26.70 3.11 9.52
N ALA A 488 27.55 2.09 9.46
CA ALA A 488 27.15 0.72 9.15
C ALA A 488 26.12 0.22 10.19
N GLY A 489 24.99 -0.31 9.71
CA GLY A 489 23.87 -0.78 10.55
C GLY A 489 22.68 0.19 10.70
N ASP A 490 22.65 1.30 9.95
CA ASP A 490 21.48 2.19 9.92
C ASP A 490 20.30 1.50 9.18
N PRO A 491 19.08 1.40 9.77
CA PRO A 491 17.91 0.85 9.11
C PRO A 491 17.56 1.54 7.78
N ARG A 492 18.05 2.77 7.55
CA ARG A 492 17.95 3.50 6.27
C ARG A 492 18.70 2.85 5.12
N MET A 493 19.62 1.93 5.40
CA MET A 493 20.48 1.28 4.40
C MET A 493 19.87 0.00 3.82
N HIS A 494 18.79 -0.53 4.38
CA HIS A 494 18.14 -1.70 3.78
C HIS A 494 17.52 -1.32 2.42
N ALA A 495 17.99 -1.98 1.35
CA ALA A 495 17.41 -1.87 0.01
C ALA A 495 15.88 -2.13 -0.02
N HIS A 496 15.36 -2.77 1.03
CA HIS A 496 13.95 -3.10 1.28
C HIS A 496 13.48 -2.74 2.68
N VAL A 497 13.74 -1.51 3.14
CA VAL A 497 13.40 -1.08 4.50
C VAL A 497 11.94 -1.34 4.91
N HIS A 498 10.97 -1.24 3.98
CA HIS A 498 9.58 -1.58 4.28
C HIS A 498 9.38 -3.07 4.63
N LEU A 499 10.00 -3.99 3.88
CA LEU A 499 9.91 -5.43 4.16
C LEU A 499 10.63 -5.78 5.47
N TRP A 500 11.75 -5.12 5.75
CA TRP A 500 12.45 -5.23 7.02
C TRP A 500 11.52 -4.85 8.20
N LEU A 501 10.81 -3.73 8.10
CA LEU A 501 9.84 -3.32 9.12
C LEU A 501 8.67 -4.29 9.23
N GLN A 502 8.20 -4.89 8.12
CA GLN A 502 7.19 -5.95 8.17
C GLN A 502 7.70 -7.18 8.94
N CYS A 503 8.96 -7.60 8.74
CA CYS A 503 9.58 -8.66 9.51
C CYS A 503 9.65 -8.31 11.01
N ARG A 504 9.97 -7.07 11.37
CA ARG A 504 9.96 -6.59 12.75
C ARG A 504 8.58 -6.66 13.38
N VAL A 505 7.55 -6.23 12.67
CA VAL A 505 6.16 -6.33 13.12
C VAL A 505 5.78 -7.81 13.32
N ALA A 506 6.08 -8.68 12.36
CA ALA A 506 5.83 -10.11 12.47
C ALA A 506 6.57 -10.73 13.68
N GLN A 507 7.84 -10.39 13.90
CA GLN A 507 8.62 -10.84 15.05
C GLN A 507 7.96 -10.42 16.38
N THR A 508 7.50 -9.17 16.50
CA THR A 508 6.82 -8.69 17.72
C THR A 508 5.51 -9.43 17.97
N ARG A 509 4.76 -9.73 16.90
CA ARG A 509 3.50 -10.49 16.96
C ARG A 509 3.74 -11.92 17.43
N VAL A 510 4.71 -12.63 16.83
CA VAL A 510 5.02 -14.02 17.18
C VAL A 510 5.57 -14.13 18.60
N LEU A 511 6.47 -13.23 19.03
CA LEU A 511 7.01 -13.23 20.40
C LEU A 511 5.92 -12.99 21.46
N LEU A 512 4.95 -12.11 21.16
CA LEU A 512 3.81 -11.87 22.04
C LEU A 512 2.91 -13.11 22.11
N ALA A 513 2.63 -13.76 20.98
CA ALA A 513 1.86 -15.00 20.92
C ALA A 513 2.53 -16.15 21.69
N GLN A 514 3.87 -16.22 21.71
CA GLN A 514 4.63 -17.19 22.51
C GLN A 514 4.61 -16.90 24.03
N GLY A 515 4.07 -15.75 24.46
CA GLY A 515 4.13 -15.29 25.86
C GLY A 515 5.53 -14.85 26.31
N ARG A 516 6.46 -14.60 25.39
CA ARG A 516 7.83 -14.13 25.69
C ARG A 516 7.86 -12.61 25.86
N TYR A 517 7.13 -12.09 26.85
CA TYR A 517 6.88 -10.65 27.01
C TYR A 517 8.16 -9.80 27.10
N GLY A 518 9.21 -10.27 27.77
CA GLY A 518 10.49 -9.55 27.88
C GLY A 518 11.20 -9.37 26.52
N ALA A 519 11.25 -10.43 25.72
CA ALA A 519 11.81 -10.37 24.37
C ALA A 519 10.90 -9.56 23.42
N ALA A 520 9.58 -9.70 23.55
CA ALA A 520 8.61 -8.93 22.79
C ALA A 520 8.79 -7.42 23.03
N ARG A 521 8.98 -6.97 24.29
CA ARG A 521 9.22 -5.56 24.63
C ARG A 521 10.50 -5.00 23.99
N GLN A 522 11.58 -5.77 24.02
CA GLN A 522 12.83 -5.38 23.35
C GLN A 522 12.63 -5.26 21.84
N ALA A 523 11.96 -6.23 21.21
CA ALA A 523 11.67 -6.21 19.78
C ALA A 523 10.76 -5.03 19.39
N VAL A 524 9.74 -4.73 20.19
CA VAL A 524 8.85 -3.58 20.01
C VAL A 524 9.62 -2.27 20.08
N THR A 525 10.51 -2.12 21.06
CA THR A 525 11.33 -0.91 21.22
C THR A 525 12.26 -0.70 20.02
N ALA A 526 12.91 -1.77 19.55
CA ALA A 526 13.73 -1.73 18.35
C ALA A 526 12.90 -1.35 17.11
N ALA A 527 11.74 -1.99 16.92
CA ALA A 527 10.85 -1.71 15.81
C ALA A 527 10.33 -0.25 15.81
N GLN A 528 10.05 0.34 16.98
CA GLN A 528 9.67 1.75 17.11
C GLN A 528 10.80 2.70 16.71
N GLN A 529 12.03 2.42 17.15
CA GLN A 529 13.21 3.21 16.79
C GLN A 529 13.47 3.17 15.28
N GLU A 530 13.38 2.00 14.68
CA GLU A 530 13.57 1.80 13.25
C GLU A 530 12.44 2.46 12.44
N CYS A 531 11.17 2.34 12.85
CA CYS A 531 10.06 3.05 12.20
C CYS A 531 10.24 4.58 12.29
N ALA A 532 10.69 5.09 13.44
CA ALA A 532 10.97 6.52 13.61
C ALA A 532 12.12 6.99 12.72
N ALA A 533 13.14 6.15 12.50
CA ALA A 533 14.30 6.49 11.67
C ALA A 533 13.96 6.71 10.20
N VAL A 534 12.92 6.03 9.68
CA VAL A 534 12.41 6.15 8.29
C VAL A 534 11.04 6.82 8.17
N ASN A 535 10.58 7.45 9.27
CA ASN A 535 9.29 8.13 9.34
C ASN A 535 8.10 7.25 8.89
N GLU A 536 8.13 5.95 9.16
CA GLU A 536 7.03 5.04 8.81
C GLU A 536 5.90 5.11 9.85
N GLN A 537 4.76 5.70 9.49
CA GLN A 537 3.69 5.98 10.43
C GLN A 537 2.69 4.82 10.58
N LEU A 538 2.44 4.03 9.54
CA LEU A 538 1.40 2.99 9.58
C LEU A 538 1.91 1.77 10.36
N LEU A 539 3.10 1.27 10.06
CA LEU A 539 3.70 0.16 10.82
C LEU A 539 4.04 0.58 12.25
N SER A 540 4.42 1.85 12.48
CA SER A 540 4.63 2.37 13.84
C SER A 540 3.37 2.24 14.69
N ARG A 541 2.17 2.44 14.13
CA ARG A 541 0.92 2.24 14.88
C ARG A 541 0.71 0.80 15.28
N GLU A 542 0.97 -0.14 14.38
CA GLU A 542 0.85 -1.57 14.67
C GLU A 542 1.82 -2.00 15.78
N VAL A 543 3.07 -1.52 15.72
CA VAL A 543 4.05 -1.77 16.78
C VAL A 543 3.61 -1.14 18.10
N SER A 544 3.07 0.09 18.09
CA SER A 544 2.52 0.72 19.28
C SER A 544 1.30 -0.02 19.85
N LEU A 545 0.44 -0.60 19.01
CA LEU A 545 -0.64 -1.49 19.46
C LEU A 545 -0.10 -2.72 20.17
N ARG A 546 1.02 -3.30 19.71
CA ARG A 546 1.69 -4.41 20.42
C ARG A 546 2.28 -3.96 21.75
N GLN A 547 2.82 -2.75 21.84
CA GLN A 547 3.26 -2.17 23.11
C GLN A 547 2.09 -2.06 24.10
N ILE A 548 0.95 -1.56 23.63
CA ILE A 548 -0.28 -1.45 24.43
C ILE A 548 -0.75 -2.83 24.90
N GLN A 549 -0.74 -3.85 24.04
CA GLN A 549 -1.07 -5.23 24.44
C GLN A 549 -0.16 -5.74 25.56
N LEU A 550 1.15 -5.48 25.48
CA LEU A 550 2.10 -5.84 26.56
C LEU A 550 1.76 -5.11 27.86
N ASP A 551 1.41 -3.83 27.80
CA ASP A 551 1.07 -3.05 28.98
C ASP A 551 -0.26 -3.49 29.62
N VAL A 552 -1.23 -3.96 28.82
CA VAL A 552 -2.46 -4.61 29.30
C VAL A 552 -2.13 -5.92 30.03
N HIS A 553 -1.25 -6.75 29.48
CA HIS A 553 -0.83 -8.00 30.14
C HIS A 553 -0.11 -7.77 31.48
N GLU A 554 0.53 -6.62 31.65
CA GLU A 554 1.16 -6.22 32.90
C GLU A 554 0.21 -5.50 33.88
N GLY A 555 -1.07 -5.36 33.52
CA GLY A 555 -2.10 -4.73 34.36
C GLY A 555 -2.03 -3.21 34.40
N ARG A 556 -1.33 -2.55 33.47
CA ARG A 556 -1.17 -1.08 33.43
C ARG A 556 -2.30 -0.40 32.65
N THR A 557 -3.56 -0.61 33.07
CA THR A 557 -4.75 -0.20 32.30
C THR A 557 -4.91 1.32 32.13
N ASP A 558 -4.46 2.12 33.10
CA ASP A 558 -4.52 3.59 32.97
C ASP A 558 -3.55 4.12 31.90
N LEU A 559 -2.34 3.53 31.85
CA LEU A 559 -1.33 3.89 30.86
C LEU A 559 -1.76 3.46 29.45
N THR A 560 -2.43 2.31 29.32
CA THR A 560 -2.90 1.82 28.02
C THR A 560 -4.01 2.71 27.46
N LEU A 561 -4.93 3.18 28.31
CA LEU A 561 -5.97 4.11 27.89
C LEU A 561 -5.38 5.45 27.40
N ALA A 562 -4.42 6.01 28.13
CA ALA A 562 -3.73 7.24 27.74
C ALA A 562 -2.93 7.06 26.43
N ALA A 563 -2.21 5.95 26.28
CA ALA A 563 -1.44 5.64 25.08
C ALA A 563 -2.33 5.44 23.84
N LEU A 564 -3.48 4.78 23.99
CA LEU A 564 -4.46 4.64 22.91
C LEU A 564 -5.03 6.00 22.49
N ALA A 565 -5.38 6.86 23.47
CA ALA A 565 -5.87 8.21 23.18
C ALA A 565 -4.83 9.04 22.40
N GLU A 566 -3.56 8.97 22.79
CA GLU A 566 -2.46 9.63 22.06
C GLU A 566 -2.30 9.07 20.65
N LEU A 567 -2.36 7.74 20.48
CA LEU A 567 -2.23 7.10 19.18
C LEU A 567 -3.37 7.52 18.23
N VAL A 568 -4.61 7.57 18.73
CA VAL A 568 -5.78 8.05 17.99
C VAL A 568 -5.63 9.53 17.64
N ALA A 569 -5.19 10.38 18.57
CA ALA A 569 -4.99 11.81 18.33
C ALA A 569 -3.90 12.07 17.28
N LYS A 570 -2.77 11.36 17.38
CA LYS A 570 -1.70 11.38 16.38
C LYS A 570 -2.23 10.96 15.02
N ALA A 571 -3.07 9.93 15.00
CA ALA A 571 -3.61 9.39 13.77
C ALA A 571 -4.53 10.36 13.02
N ARG A 572 -5.40 11.04 13.78
CA ARG A 572 -6.27 12.11 13.26
C ARG A 572 -5.46 13.30 12.76
N LYS A 573 -4.41 13.71 13.47
CA LYS A 573 -3.53 14.82 13.06
C LYS A 573 -2.86 14.56 11.70
N LEU A 574 -2.56 13.30 11.40
CA LEU A 574 -1.98 12.88 10.13
C LEU A 574 -3.03 12.63 9.03
N GLN A 575 -4.34 12.81 9.31
CA GLN A 575 -5.43 12.60 8.37
C GLN A 575 -5.43 11.19 7.73
N GLN A 576 -5.00 10.18 8.48
CA GLN A 576 -4.99 8.78 8.03
C GLN A 576 -6.33 8.15 8.41
N GLU A 577 -7.36 8.41 7.60
CA GLU A 577 -8.70 7.83 7.71
C GLU A 577 -8.76 6.44 7.03
N ASP A 578 -8.04 5.48 7.61
CA ASP A 578 -7.95 4.11 7.13
C ASP A 578 -8.66 3.13 8.06
N GLN A 579 -8.78 1.87 7.61
CA GLN A 579 -9.39 0.80 8.40
C GLN A 579 -8.64 0.56 9.72
N ARG A 580 -7.32 0.79 9.73
CA ARG A 580 -6.48 0.63 10.93
C ARG A 580 -6.85 1.66 12.00
N LEU A 581 -7.18 2.90 11.62
CA LEU A 581 -7.74 3.88 12.55
C LEU A 581 -9.06 3.40 13.15
N ALA A 582 -9.96 2.81 12.35
CA ALA A 582 -11.23 2.31 12.87
C ALA A 582 -11.02 1.18 13.90
N CYS A 583 -10.12 0.24 13.62
CA CYS A 583 -9.71 -0.81 14.56
C CYS A 583 -9.12 -0.22 15.85
N LEU A 584 -8.27 0.80 15.73
CA LEU A 584 -7.65 1.48 16.87
C LEU A 584 -8.69 2.19 17.75
N VAL A 585 -9.64 2.90 17.14
CA VAL A 585 -10.73 3.58 17.84
C VAL A 585 -11.64 2.55 18.53
N ALA A 586 -11.89 1.39 17.90
CA ALA A 586 -12.62 0.29 18.53
C ALA A 586 -11.88 -0.25 19.77
N SER A 587 -10.57 -0.50 19.70
CA SER A 587 -9.79 -0.91 20.86
C SER A 587 -9.75 0.15 21.96
N PHE A 588 -9.71 1.43 21.61
CA PHE A 588 -9.84 2.53 22.57
C PHE A 588 -11.21 2.52 23.25
N ALA A 589 -12.29 2.30 22.50
CA ALA A 589 -13.65 2.20 23.01
C ALA A 589 -13.84 1.00 23.95
N GLU A 590 -13.26 -0.16 23.62
CA GLU A 590 -13.23 -1.35 24.48
C GLU A 590 -12.56 -1.01 25.83
N MET A 591 -11.39 -0.38 25.80
CA MET A 591 -10.70 0.05 27.03
C MET A 591 -11.48 1.10 27.83
N GLN A 592 -12.15 2.06 27.17
CA GLN A 592 -13.01 3.04 27.85
C GLN A 592 -14.16 2.35 28.60
N ARG A 593 -14.79 1.35 27.97
CA ARG A 593 -15.85 0.55 28.59
C ARG A 593 -15.35 -0.22 29.80
N ASP A 594 -14.15 -0.81 29.71
CA ASP A 594 -13.55 -1.55 30.83
C ASP A 594 -13.24 -0.65 32.05
N HIS A 595 -13.04 0.65 31.82
CA HIS A 595 -12.91 1.67 32.88
C HIS A 595 -14.25 2.30 33.31
N GLY A 596 -15.39 1.77 32.84
CA GLY A 596 -16.72 2.28 33.17
C GLY A 596 -17.08 3.62 32.51
N MET A 597 -16.36 4.03 31.46
CA MET A 597 -16.63 5.25 30.70
C MET A 597 -17.60 5.00 29.53
N ASP A 598 -18.80 4.50 29.83
CA ASP A 598 -19.74 3.99 28.81
C ASP A 598 -20.14 5.04 27.77
N ALA A 599 -20.34 6.30 28.16
CA ALA A 599 -20.68 7.39 27.23
C ALA A 599 -19.53 7.69 26.25
N GLY A 600 -18.27 7.65 26.73
CA GLY A 600 -17.10 7.83 25.88
C GLY A 600 -16.90 6.64 24.94
N ALA A 601 -17.08 5.42 25.46
CA ALA A 601 -17.02 4.20 24.67
C ALA A 601 -18.06 4.20 23.54
N LEU A 602 -19.29 4.61 23.83
CA LEU A 602 -20.37 4.72 22.85
C LEU A 602 -19.98 5.66 21.69
N GLN A 603 -19.46 6.84 22.00
CA GLN A 603 -19.02 7.81 20.98
C GLN A 603 -17.89 7.24 20.12
N SER A 604 -16.88 6.62 20.75
CA SER A 604 -15.75 6.01 20.06
C SER A 604 -16.19 4.85 19.15
N PHE A 605 -17.09 3.96 19.62
CA PHE A 605 -17.62 2.89 18.77
C PHE A 605 -18.46 3.41 17.59
N GLN A 606 -19.26 4.46 17.78
CA GLN A 606 -20.01 5.10 16.69
C GLN A 606 -19.07 5.71 15.65
N GLU A 607 -17.97 6.35 16.08
CA GLU A 607 -16.94 6.84 15.18
C GLU A 607 -16.27 5.71 14.40
N SER A 608 -15.90 4.62 15.08
CA SER A 608 -15.33 3.43 14.43
C SER A 608 -16.28 2.83 13.40
N GLU A 609 -17.58 2.69 13.72
CA GLU A 609 -18.61 2.25 12.78
C GLU A 609 -18.68 3.18 11.57
N GLN A 610 -18.71 4.51 11.77
CA GLN A 610 -18.76 5.47 10.67
C GLN A 610 -17.53 5.39 9.77
N LEU A 611 -16.33 5.22 10.32
CA LEU A 611 -15.10 5.06 9.54
C LEU A 611 -15.15 3.79 8.68
N LEU A 612 -15.60 2.66 9.26
CA LEU A 612 -15.75 1.40 8.52
C LEU A 612 -16.83 1.50 7.45
N LEU A 613 -17.99 2.07 7.76
CA LEU A 613 -19.08 2.24 6.79
C LEU A 613 -18.71 3.21 5.68
N ARG A 614 -18.00 4.31 5.99
CA ARG A 614 -17.46 5.22 4.96
C ARG A 614 -16.48 4.47 4.07
N TRP A 615 -15.56 3.71 4.65
CA TRP A 615 -14.62 2.90 3.88
C TRP A 615 -15.35 1.90 2.97
N VAL A 616 -16.29 1.12 3.50
CA VAL A 616 -17.13 0.18 2.74
C VAL A 616 -17.89 0.91 1.60
N SER A 617 -18.53 2.03 1.91
CA SER A 617 -19.28 2.83 0.93
C SER A 617 -18.41 3.45 -0.16
N SER A 618 -17.24 4.00 0.20
CA SER A 618 -16.29 4.62 -0.74
C SER A 618 -15.66 3.59 -1.67
N HIS A 619 -15.65 2.33 -1.25
CA HIS A 619 -15.18 1.18 -2.04
C HIS A 619 -16.31 0.56 -2.87
N GLY A 620 -17.50 1.17 -2.94
CA GLY A 620 -18.63 0.66 -3.74
C GLY A 620 -19.16 -0.69 -3.27
N LEU A 621 -18.74 -1.10 -2.08
CA LEU A 621 -19.14 -2.33 -1.41
C LEU A 621 -20.46 -2.02 -0.71
N THR A 622 -21.58 -2.10 -1.42
CA THR A 622 -22.85 -2.31 -0.68
C THR A 622 -22.71 -3.64 0.06
N GLU A 623 -23.28 -3.77 1.26
CA GLU A 623 -23.18 -4.91 2.20
C GLU A 623 -23.40 -6.32 1.59
N THR A 624 -23.74 -6.43 0.30
CA THR A 624 -24.25 -7.62 -0.38
C THR A 624 -23.36 -8.19 -1.48
N LYS A 625 -22.17 -7.64 -1.76
CA LYS A 625 -21.43 -7.97 -3.00
C LYS A 625 -20.27 -8.96 -2.89
N SER A 626 -19.59 -9.07 -1.75
CA SER A 626 -18.46 -10.01 -1.62
C SER A 626 -18.33 -10.51 -0.18
N VAL A 627 -18.09 -11.82 -0.03
CA VAL A 627 -17.78 -12.46 1.27
C VAL A 627 -16.34 -12.15 1.70
N TYR A 628 -15.48 -11.74 0.77
CA TYR A 628 -14.03 -11.56 0.95
C TYR A 628 -13.62 -10.17 1.40
N LEU A 629 -14.58 -9.38 1.89
CA LEU A 629 -14.30 -8.01 2.31
C LEU A 629 -13.46 -7.99 3.59
N PRO A 630 -12.33 -7.27 3.60
CA PRO A 630 -11.51 -7.18 4.78
C PRO A 630 -12.25 -6.40 5.88
N HIS A 631 -12.02 -6.79 7.14
CA HIS A 631 -12.50 -6.11 8.36
C HIS A 631 -14.02 -6.14 8.61
N THR A 632 -14.75 -7.05 7.96
CA THR A 632 -16.17 -7.35 8.31
C THR A 632 -16.30 -7.89 9.72
N ASP A 633 -15.31 -8.64 10.20
CA ASP A 633 -15.20 -9.13 11.57
C ASP A 633 -15.13 -8.00 12.61
N VAL A 634 -14.36 -6.94 12.30
CA VAL A 634 -14.23 -5.76 13.14
C VAL A 634 -15.54 -4.98 13.17
N LEU A 635 -16.19 -4.79 12.01
CA LEU A 635 -17.50 -4.13 11.95
C LEU A 635 -18.54 -4.88 12.79
N ALA A 636 -18.61 -6.22 12.65
CA ALA A 636 -19.50 -7.05 13.44
C ALA A 636 -19.21 -6.93 14.95
N ARG A 637 -17.92 -6.91 15.35
CA ARG A 637 -17.51 -6.72 16.75
C ARG A 637 -17.92 -5.35 17.30
N VAL A 638 -17.70 -4.28 16.53
CA VAL A 638 -18.08 -2.90 16.89
C VAL A 638 -19.61 -2.79 17.05
N GLN A 639 -20.37 -3.30 16.10
CA GLN A 639 -21.84 -3.29 16.16
C GLN A 639 -22.39 -4.13 17.32
N LEU A 640 -21.75 -5.25 17.65
CA LEU A 640 -22.11 -6.04 18.84
C LEU A 640 -21.84 -5.25 20.14
N CYS A 641 -20.72 -4.52 20.22
CA CYS A 641 -20.42 -3.68 21.39
C CYS A 641 -21.41 -2.51 21.52
N LEU A 642 -21.79 -1.89 20.40
CA LEU A 642 -22.86 -0.88 20.36
C LEU A 642 -24.20 -1.46 20.87
N ALA A 643 -24.56 -2.68 20.44
CA ALA A 643 -25.77 -3.35 20.94
C ALA A 643 -25.72 -3.59 22.46
N GLN A 644 -24.55 -3.93 23.00
CA GLN A 644 -24.35 -4.11 24.44
C GLN A 644 -24.51 -2.80 25.21
N LEU A 645 -23.90 -1.71 24.73
CA LEU A 645 -23.98 -0.39 25.36
C LEU A 645 -25.40 0.18 25.32
N HIS A 646 -26.10 0.11 24.19
CA HIS A 646 -27.48 0.57 24.09
C HIS A 646 -28.43 -0.23 25.00
N SER A 647 -28.23 -1.54 25.10
CA SER A 647 -29.01 -2.38 26.02
C SER A 647 -28.76 -2.01 27.49
N ALA A 648 -27.51 -1.67 27.85
CA ALA A 648 -27.17 -1.19 29.19
C ALA A 648 -27.74 0.21 29.48
N ALA A 649 -27.86 1.07 28.47
CA ALA A 649 -28.50 2.38 28.57
C ALA A 649 -30.04 2.36 28.61
N GLY A 650 -30.67 1.20 28.34
CA GLY A 650 -32.13 1.04 28.29
C GLY A 650 -32.74 1.18 26.89
N ASP A 651 -31.94 1.46 25.86
CA ASP A 651 -32.38 1.58 24.45
C ASP A 651 -32.48 0.20 23.78
N HIS A 652 -33.42 -0.62 24.26
CA HIS A 652 -33.53 -2.02 23.84
C HIS A 652 -33.89 -2.19 22.35
N GLU A 653 -34.65 -1.27 21.76
CA GLU A 653 -34.99 -1.32 20.32
C GLU A 653 -33.75 -1.13 19.43
N LEU A 654 -32.90 -0.15 19.79
CA LEU A 654 -31.68 0.14 19.06
C LEU A 654 -30.65 -0.99 19.24
N ALA A 655 -30.60 -1.60 20.43
CA ALA A 655 -29.79 -2.79 20.66
C ALA A 655 -30.20 -3.97 19.74
N LEU A 656 -31.50 -4.21 19.57
CA LEU A 656 -32.00 -5.24 18.63
C LEU A 656 -31.69 -4.90 17.17
N LEU A 657 -31.78 -3.62 16.78
CA LEU A 657 -31.40 -3.17 15.44
C LEU A 657 -29.91 -3.47 15.16
N TYR A 658 -29.03 -3.18 16.12
CA TYR A 658 -27.60 -3.50 15.99
C TYR A 658 -27.37 -5.02 15.93
N CYS A 659 -28.05 -5.83 16.73
CA CYS A 659 -27.97 -7.30 16.59
C CYS A 659 -28.44 -7.78 15.21
N ALA A 660 -29.46 -7.15 14.62
CA ALA A 660 -29.90 -7.47 13.27
C ALA A 660 -28.82 -7.11 12.22
N ARG A 661 -28.14 -5.97 12.38
CA ARG A 661 -27.00 -5.58 11.52
C ARG A 661 -25.82 -6.53 11.66
N VAL A 662 -25.45 -6.91 12.89
CA VAL A 662 -24.41 -7.93 13.14
C VAL A 662 -24.76 -9.21 12.39
N ARG A 663 -26.02 -9.66 12.47
CA ARG A 663 -26.47 -10.83 11.72
C ARG A 663 -26.30 -10.65 10.21
N MET A 664 -26.66 -9.50 9.64
CA MET A 664 -26.45 -9.23 8.22
C MET A 664 -24.97 -9.28 7.84
N VAL A 665 -24.08 -8.64 8.62
CA VAL A 665 -22.64 -8.67 8.39
C VAL A 665 -22.08 -10.10 8.53
N CYS A 666 -22.56 -10.86 9.50
CA CYS A 666 -22.21 -12.26 9.71
C CYS A 666 -22.73 -13.17 8.60
N ASP A 667 -23.93 -12.93 8.07
CA ASP A 667 -24.51 -13.69 6.96
C ASP A 667 -23.76 -13.43 5.64
N VAL A 668 -23.12 -12.26 5.53
CA VAL A 668 -22.22 -11.89 4.42
C VAL A 668 -20.83 -12.47 4.63
N SER A 669 -20.30 -12.46 5.86
CA SER A 669 -18.97 -12.99 6.18
C SER A 669 -18.94 -14.52 6.28
N ARG A 670 -20.11 -15.15 6.51
CA ARG A 670 -20.44 -16.59 6.74
C ARG A 670 -19.61 -17.41 7.73
N ASP A 671 -18.38 -17.02 8.04
CA ASP A 671 -17.54 -17.52 9.14
C ASP A 671 -17.26 -16.42 10.18
N PRO A 672 -18.30 -15.74 10.73
CA PRO A 672 -18.06 -14.82 11.83
C PRO A 672 -17.41 -15.54 13.01
N PRO A 673 -16.53 -14.87 13.78
CA PRO A 673 -15.91 -15.48 14.95
C PRO A 673 -17.01 -16.08 15.84
N PRO A 674 -16.90 -17.35 16.29
CA PRO A 674 -17.94 -17.99 17.11
C PRO A 674 -18.30 -17.16 18.35
N ALA A 675 -17.33 -16.43 18.90
CA ALA A 675 -17.52 -15.48 19.99
C ALA A 675 -18.51 -14.35 19.65
N THR A 676 -18.46 -13.82 18.42
CA THR A 676 -19.35 -12.73 17.96
C THR A 676 -20.77 -13.22 17.79
N LEU A 677 -20.97 -14.41 17.19
CA LEU A 677 -22.30 -15.02 17.06
C LEU A 677 -22.90 -15.39 18.42
N CYS A 678 -22.15 -16.06 19.28
CA CYS A 678 -22.59 -16.39 20.63
C CYS A 678 -22.92 -15.11 21.41
N GLY A 679 -22.07 -14.09 21.33
CA GLY A 679 -22.30 -12.79 21.95
C GLY A 679 -23.59 -12.12 21.45
N MET A 680 -23.85 -12.17 20.15
CA MET A 680 -25.10 -11.65 19.56
C MET A 680 -26.32 -12.41 20.07
N HIS A 681 -26.31 -13.75 20.06
CA HIS A 681 -27.45 -14.55 20.54
C HIS A 681 -27.72 -14.32 22.03
N LEU A 682 -26.68 -14.27 22.86
CA LEU A 682 -26.79 -13.93 24.28
C LEU A 682 -27.37 -12.53 24.47
N GLN A 683 -26.93 -11.57 23.65
CA GLN A 683 -27.39 -10.19 23.73
C GLN A 683 -28.86 -10.03 23.31
N VAL A 684 -29.31 -10.74 22.27
CA VAL A 684 -30.72 -10.80 21.86
C VAL A 684 -31.58 -11.41 22.97
N ALA A 685 -31.14 -12.53 23.55
CA ALA A 685 -31.85 -13.19 24.64
C ALA A 685 -31.96 -12.28 25.88
N ARG A 686 -30.87 -11.62 26.27
CA ARG A 686 -30.84 -10.66 27.38
C ARG A 686 -31.78 -9.49 27.14
N THR A 687 -31.72 -8.89 25.96
CA THR A 687 -32.53 -7.70 25.63
C THR A 687 -34.02 -8.03 25.58
N ARG A 688 -34.40 -9.20 25.05
CA ARG A 688 -35.80 -9.68 25.08
C ARG A 688 -36.29 -9.97 26.51
N SER A 689 -35.44 -10.55 27.35
CA SER A 689 -35.77 -10.79 28.77
C SER A 689 -36.04 -9.47 29.51
N LEU A 690 -35.23 -8.43 29.25
CA LEU A 690 -35.42 -7.10 29.85
C LEU A 690 -36.69 -6.39 29.34
N MET A 691 -37.02 -6.51 28.05
CA MET A 691 -38.28 -5.98 27.50
C MET A 691 -39.53 -6.69 28.05
N LEU A 692 -39.42 -7.98 28.36
CA LEU A 692 -40.53 -8.79 28.89
C LEU A 692 -40.61 -8.74 30.42
N ALA A 693 -39.61 -8.19 31.10
CA ALA A 693 -39.66 -7.99 32.54
C ALA A 693 -40.85 -7.06 32.86
N PRO A 694 -41.84 -7.50 33.65
CA PRO A 694 -42.98 -6.67 33.97
C PRO A 694 -42.46 -5.39 34.64
N HIS A 695 -42.88 -4.23 34.13
CA HIS A 695 -42.65 -2.94 34.79
C HIS A 695 -43.19 -3.05 36.21
N SER A 696 -42.32 -3.33 37.18
CA SER A 696 -42.66 -3.37 38.59
C SER A 696 -42.69 -1.95 39.16
N ASP A 697 -43.44 -1.07 38.50
CA ASP A 697 -43.83 0.21 39.07
C ASP A 697 -45.06 -0.04 39.96
N GLY A 698 -44.77 -0.27 41.23
CA GLY A 698 -45.65 0.10 42.35
C GLY A 698 -47.04 -0.51 42.38
N PHE A 699 -47.16 -1.81 42.67
CA PHE A 699 -48.28 -2.28 43.48
C PHE A 699 -47.76 -3.26 44.54
N GLY A 700 -47.89 -2.85 45.80
CA GLY A 700 -47.48 -3.63 46.95
C GLY A 700 -48.29 -4.91 47.10
N GLY A 701 -47.59 -5.97 47.50
CA GLY A 701 -48.14 -7.06 48.29
C GLY A 701 -49.06 -8.04 47.56
N ALA A 702 -48.48 -9.04 46.89
CA ALA A 702 -49.02 -10.39 46.95
C ALA A 702 -47.93 -11.41 46.58
N SER A 703 -47.70 -12.34 47.48
CA SER A 703 -46.83 -13.51 47.39
C SER A 703 -47.30 -14.56 46.37
N HIS A 704 -46.31 -15.24 45.77
CA HIS A 704 -46.31 -16.57 45.11
C HIS A 704 -46.62 -16.70 43.59
N PRO A 705 -46.17 -17.81 42.93
CA PRO A 705 -44.89 -18.52 43.06
C PRO A 705 -44.21 -18.82 41.70
N ALA A 706 -42.95 -19.26 41.80
CA ALA A 706 -42.08 -19.94 40.84
C ALA A 706 -42.69 -20.47 39.53
N TRP A 707 -42.01 -20.17 38.42
CA TRP A 707 -42.03 -20.98 37.20
C TRP A 707 -40.59 -21.27 36.76
N GLY A 708 -40.27 -22.56 36.70
CA GLY A 708 -39.16 -23.11 35.93
C GLY A 708 -39.68 -23.70 34.63
N GLY A 709 -38.82 -23.74 33.60
CA GLY A 709 -39.07 -24.26 32.27
C GLY A 709 -38.20 -23.57 31.25
#